data_AF-A0A7H8RE03-F1
#
_entry.id   AF-A0A7H8RE03-F1
#
_cell.length_a   1.000
_cell.length_b   1.000
_cell.length_c   1.000
_cell.angle_alpha   90.00
_cell.angle_beta   90.00
_cell.angle_gamma   90.00
#
_symmetry.space_group_name_H-M   'P 1'
#
loop_
_entity.id
_entity.type
_entity.pdbx_description
1 polymer ?
#
loop_
_entity_poly.entity_id
_entity_poly.type
_entity_poly.pdbx_seq_one_letter_code
_entity_poly.pdbx_strand_id
1 'polypeptide(L)'
;MEALLFHSRAPFPIASVLVSLLLCILLATAVNIFSQLWKQHDTSKPPVVFHYFPVIGSTITYGKDPLTFFAECKAKYGDVFTFILLGRSVTVYLGASGNNFVLNGRQSELSAEEVYSPLTTPVFGTDVIFDCDNAKFMQQKKFVKFGLSQAALQSYVQLIAQETASFFDTYTPLQTGKGNNNTGILDVPSAMAELTIYTASSSLQGAEVRRQFSSAGSRIADLYHDLDMGFSPINFFLPSWVPLPRNRKRDAAQREMTRIYTDIIAQRRLESNAANTAKDTDAQDMIWNLTNNCTYKDGSKLPDKEIAHMMIALLLGGHHSSSAVIAFALLSLASRPDIQQELYDEQVRELGPGDLSYDGLQRLKLHAHVIKETLRLYNPIHSIMRLAKKPLVVTGNSGVVIPSGHTLLASPAFSARDESYFADPLKWDPHRWEKSSAHDTTDDDDDESSGKGSNNPYLPFGGGRHRCIGERFAYIQLGVILALFVRTFHIKSVRGKAGELLTTDYTSLFSRPLTPATVAWERRGRPIDPMPWIRGYLRRYAFFHTLLIAACIFLPWWIRRPDEGVQFAALRRIECTSLPQSEDVFVVMKTGSTVLRDRLPIHFETTFKCIPDYIIFSDAAESFRGHIVNDALSYIDESIKSKFPSDFQLHDHIRDKGGSALSTNQGWRLDKYKFLPMIKGALDARPNARWFVFIEDDTAIVWSNLLRWLASHDYRQPYFFGREEKVADRPFAHGGSGYVLSNAALRHAVNYMEPRMQEYFNLTNEIIYGDISLGWMLSDSGIPLTNVWPLFQGEPPDRIQYAEDIWCQPVLTQHHMSSQAIASLWMLEQANLLHAQSADLLHRDVFNALIRPTLSHRLENWDNGRGYEQACGTVSECETLCMADETCVQFRYASGQCRLSSRVRLGVPTASKFGITSGWLVQRIDRVYGGLQCH
;
A
#
# COMPACT_ATOMS: atom_id res chain seq x y z
N MET A 1 -55.65 -47.28 -42.57
CA MET A 1 -56.65 -46.44 -41.87
C MET A 1 -55.89 -45.68 -40.82
N GLU A 2 -55.39 -44.50 -41.17
CA GLU A 2 -56.06 -43.21 -40.92
C GLU A 2 -56.09 -42.89 -39.42
N ALA A 3 -55.82 -41.69 -38.93
CA ALA A 3 -55.17 -40.48 -39.40
C ALA A 3 -55.22 -39.54 -38.20
N LEU A 4 -54.16 -38.73 -38.03
CA LEU A 4 -54.20 -37.35 -37.54
C LEU A 4 -54.99 -37.04 -36.25
N LEU A 5 -54.26 -36.73 -35.18
CA LEU A 5 -54.47 -35.46 -34.45
C LEU A 5 -53.13 -35.04 -33.80
N PHE A 6 -52.32 -34.36 -34.61
CA PHE A 6 -51.27 -33.47 -34.14
C PHE A 6 -51.93 -32.35 -33.31
N HIS A 7 -51.55 -32.21 -32.04
CA HIS A 7 -51.64 -30.92 -31.33
C HIS A 7 -50.23 -30.50 -30.94
N SER A 8 -49.67 -29.65 -31.79
CA SER A 8 -48.47 -28.87 -31.52
C SER A 8 -48.67 -28.07 -30.23
N ARG A 9 -47.87 -28.34 -29.19
CA ARG A 9 -47.63 -27.36 -28.15
C ARG A 9 -46.87 -26.20 -28.81
N ALA A 10 -47.60 -25.13 -29.12
CA ALA A 10 -47.02 -23.90 -29.64
C ALA A 10 -45.93 -23.39 -28.68
N PRO A 11 -44.79 -22.88 -29.18
CA PRO A 11 -43.85 -22.16 -28.34
C PRO A 11 -44.57 -20.91 -27.82
N PHE A 12 -44.55 -20.67 -26.51
CA PHE A 12 -45.01 -19.40 -25.94
C PHE A 12 -44.35 -18.26 -26.73
N PRO A 13 -45.11 -17.39 -27.42
CA PRO A 13 -44.50 -16.43 -28.31
C PRO A 13 -43.91 -15.32 -27.45
N ILE A 14 -42.60 -15.36 -27.26
CA ILE A 14 -41.79 -14.28 -26.66
C ILE A 14 -42.21 -12.91 -27.23
N ALA A 15 -42.61 -12.88 -28.50
CA ALA A 15 -43.19 -11.71 -29.17
C ALA A 15 -44.43 -11.13 -28.47
N SER A 16 -45.37 -11.96 -27.99
CA SER A 16 -46.58 -11.48 -27.29
C SER A 16 -46.25 -10.87 -25.93
N VAL A 17 -45.26 -11.41 -25.22
CA VAL A 17 -44.80 -10.87 -23.93
C VAL A 17 -44.12 -9.52 -24.14
N LEU A 18 -43.27 -9.42 -25.17
CA LEU A 18 -42.59 -8.17 -25.53
C LEU A 18 -43.57 -7.08 -25.99
N VAL A 19 -44.60 -7.44 -26.77
CA VAL A 19 -45.66 -6.50 -27.19
C VAL A 19 -46.47 -6.00 -25.98
N SER A 20 -46.86 -6.89 -25.06
CA SER A 20 -47.56 -6.49 -23.83
C SER A 20 -46.71 -5.57 -22.94
N LEU A 21 -45.40 -5.86 -22.80
CA LEU A 21 -44.45 -4.99 -22.08
C LEU A 21 -44.36 -3.60 -22.73
N LEU A 22 -44.25 -3.54 -24.05
CA LEU A 22 -44.19 -2.29 -24.80
C LEU A 22 -45.47 -1.46 -24.61
N LEU A 23 -46.64 -2.09 -24.72
CA LEU A 23 -47.94 -1.43 -24.50
C LEU A 23 -48.07 -0.90 -23.07
N CYS A 24 -47.64 -1.65 -22.06
CA CYS A 24 -47.61 -1.19 -20.67
C CYS A 24 -46.70 0.03 -20.49
N ILE A 25 -45.51 0.06 -21.12
CA ILE A 25 -44.59 1.20 -21.07
C ILE A 25 -45.20 2.43 -21.74
N LEU A 26 -45.84 2.26 -22.91
CA LEU A 26 -46.51 3.35 -23.62
C LEU A 26 -47.68 3.92 -22.82
N LEU A 27 -48.51 3.05 -22.24
CA LEU A 27 -49.63 3.47 -21.39
C LEU A 27 -49.13 4.22 -20.15
N ALA A 28 -48.12 3.68 -19.45
CA ALA A 28 -47.54 4.34 -18.28
C ALA A 28 -46.93 5.71 -18.63
N THR A 29 -46.30 5.82 -19.80
CA THR A 29 -45.75 7.09 -20.32
C THR A 29 -46.87 8.09 -20.62
N ALA A 30 -47.94 7.67 -21.29
CA ALA A 30 -49.09 8.52 -21.60
C ALA A 30 -49.80 9.01 -20.33
N VAL A 31 -50.05 8.13 -19.36
CA VAL A 31 -50.63 8.47 -18.06
C VAL A 31 -49.73 9.45 -17.31
N ASN A 32 -48.41 9.25 -17.34
CA ASN A 32 -47.46 10.14 -16.69
C ASN A 32 -47.45 11.55 -17.30
N ILE A 33 -47.43 11.66 -18.63
CA ILE A 33 -47.51 12.95 -19.34
C ILE A 33 -48.82 13.65 -19.01
N PHE A 34 -49.95 12.94 -19.09
CA PHE A 34 -51.26 13.50 -18.76
C PHE A 34 -51.34 13.96 -17.30
N SER A 35 -50.81 13.18 -16.36
CA SER A 35 -50.78 13.55 -14.94
C SER A 35 -49.95 14.80 -14.66
N GLN A 36 -48.81 14.96 -15.34
CA GLN A 36 -47.96 16.15 -15.20
C GLN A 36 -48.61 17.40 -15.78
N LEU A 37 -49.25 17.32 -16.95
CA LEU A 37 -49.98 18.43 -17.54
C LEU A 37 -51.18 18.86 -16.68
N TRP A 38 -51.86 17.91 -16.04
CA TRP A 38 -53.00 18.21 -15.14
C TRP A 38 -52.57 18.79 -13.79
N LYS A 39 -51.47 18.29 -13.20
CA LYS A 39 -50.99 18.68 -11.86
C LYS A 39 -50.14 19.96 -11.83
N GLN A 40 -49.74 20.50 -12.98
CA GLN A 40 -48.93 21.72 -13.08
C GLN A 40 -49.59 22.99 -12.51
N HIS A 41 -50.86 22.93 -12.10
CA HIS A 41 -51.60 24.04 -11.50
C HIS A 41 -51.50 24.17 -9.96
N ASP A 42 -50.87 23.22 -9.25
CA ASP A 42 -50.72 23.30 -7.79
C ASP A 42 -49.51 24.18 -7.41
N THR A 43 -49.75 25.48 -7.17
CA THR A 43 -48.72 26.45 -6.78
C THR A 43 -48.21 26.29 -5.34
N SER A 44 -48.82 25.40 -4.54
CA SER A 44 -48.42 25.16 -3.15
C SER A 44 -47.19 24.24 -3.02
N LYS A 45 -46.78 23.58 -4.12
CA LYS A 45 -45.66 22.64 -4.17
C LYS A 45 -44.57 23.12 -5.14
N PRO A 46 -43.33 22.64 -4.98
CA PRO A 46 -42.28 22.94 -5.96
C PRO A 46 -42.67 22.42 -7.36
N PRO A 47 -42.40 23.20 -8.43
CA PRO A 47 -42.67 22.77 -9.79
C PRO A 47 -41.90 21.48 -10.12
N VAL A 48 -42.58 20.54 -10.77
CA VAL A 48 -41.96 19.26 -11.18
C VAL A 48 -41.38 19.40 -12.58
N VAL A 49 -40.10 19.04 -12.74
CA VAL A 49 -39.40 18.99 -14.02
C VAL A 49 -40.08 17.97 -14.92
N PHE A 50 -40.47 18.41 -16.12
CA PHE A 50 -41.17 17.58 -17.08
C PHE A 50 -40.31 16.37 -17.50
N HIS A 51 -40.88 15.17 -17.48
CA HIS A 51 -40.20 13.94 -17.88
C HIS A 51 -41.17 12.95 -18.52
N TYR A 52 -40.69 12.18 -19.49
CA TYR A 52 -41.52 11.22 -20.22
C TYR A 52 -41.78 9.95 -19.39
N PHE A 53 -40.72 9.30 -18.93
CA PHE A 53 -40.80 8.00 -18.26
C PHE A 53 -40.98 8.15 -16.74
N PRO A 54 -42.04 7.58 -16.13
CA PRO A 54 -42.40 7.86 -14.73
C PRO A 54 -41.35 7.42 -13.69
N VAL A 55 -40.67 6.30 -13.91
CA VAL A 55 -39.64 5.81 -12.97
C VAL A 55 -38.29 6.46 -13.24
N ILE A 56 -37.87 6.53 -14.51
CA ILE A 56 -36.57 7.07 -14.89
C ILE A 56 -36.50 8.57 -14.63
N GLY A 57 -37.58 9.32 -14.85
CA GLY A 57 -37.60 10.75 -14.61
C GLY A 57 -36.53 11.50 -15.38
N SER A 58 -35.82 12.39 -14.69
CA SER A 58 -34.69 13.17 -15.22
C SER A 58 -33.32 12.55 -14.88
N THR A 59 -33.29 11.26 -14.50
CA THR A 59 -32.07 10.57 -14.05
C THR A 59 -30.93 10.66 -15.08
N ILE A 60 -31.23 10.48 -16.36
CA ILE A 60 -30.20 10.44 -17.42
C ILE A 60 -29.59 11.82 -17.66
N THR A 61 -30.41 12.88 -17.69
CA THR A 61 -29.92 14.25 -17.86
C THR A 61 -29.13 14.70 -16.63
N TYR A 62 -29.65 14.41 -15.43
CA TYR A 62 -28.95 14.68 -14.16
C TYR A 62 -27.62 13.94 -14.06
N GLY A 63 -27.57 12.64 -14.40
CA GLY A 63 -26.35 11.84 -14.28
C GLY A 63 -25.28 12.12 -15.34
N LYS A 64 -25.64 12.75 -16.47
CA LYS A 64 -24.68 13.17 -17.50
C LYS A 64 -23.97 14.47 -17.12
N ASP A 65 -24.74 15.49 -16.75
CA ASP A 65 -24.21 16.78 -16.31
C ASP A 65 -25.21 17.43 -15.34
N PRO A 66 -25.03 17.23 -14.03
CA PRO A 66 -25.96 17.74 -13.02
C PRO A 66 -25.93 19.27 -12.95
N LEU A 67 -24.81 19.91 -13.25
CA LEU A 67 -24.67 21.37 -13.12
C LEU A 67 -25.36 22.10 -14.27
N THR A 68 -25.20 21.60 -15.51
CA THR A 68 -25.96 22.11 -16.66
C THR A 68 -27.46 21.85 -16.47
N PHE A 69 -27.84 20.66 -15.98
CA PHE A 69 -29.23 20.35 -15.64
C PHE A 69 -29.83 21.33 -14.61
N PHE A 70 -29.07 21.68 -13.57
CA PHE A 70 -29.50 22.68 -12.58
C PHE A 70 -29.63 24.09 -13.18
N ALA A 71 -28.73 24.49 -14.08
CA ALA A 71 -28.81 25.79 -14.75
C ALA A 71 -30.07 25.91 -15.62
N GLU A 72 -30.36 24.88 -16.42
CA GLU A 72 -31.58 24.81 -17.25
C GLU A 72 -32.86 24.81 -16.40
N CYS A 73 -32.85 24.06 -15.29
CA CYS A 73 -33.98 24.05 -14.36
C CYS A 73 -34.15 25.40 -13.64
N LYS A 74 -33.06 26.03 -13.20
CA LYS A 74 -33.09 27.35 -12.56
C LYS A 74 -33.70 28.40 -13.50
N ALA A 75 -33.29 28.40 -14.77
CA ALA A 75 -33.82 29.32 -15.77
C ALA A 75 -35.34 29.16 -16.01
N LYS A 76 -35.86 27.95 -15.88
CA LYS A 76 -37.27 27.63 -16.17
C LYS A 76 -38.19 27.66 -14.95
N TYR A 77 -37.69 27.28 -13.78
CA TYR A 77 -38.49 27.00 -12.58
C TYR A 77 -38.05 27.82 -11.36
N GLY A 78 -36.98 28.61 -11.47
CA GLY A 78 -36.36 29.30 -10.34
C GLY A 78 -35.51 28.38 -9.45
N ASP A 79 -35.16 28.85 -8.26
CA ASP A 79 -34.20 28.17 -7.39
C ASP A 79 -34.73 26.89 -6.72
N VAL A 80 -36.05 26.66 -6.78
CA VAL A 80 -36.71 25.55 -6.08
C VAL A 80 -37.56 24.75 -7.06
N PHE A 81 -37.20 23.50 -7.28
CA PHE A 81 -37.91 22.60 -8.20
C PHE A 81 -37.75 21.14 -7.77
N THR A 82 -38.62 20.27 -8.26
CA THR A 82 -38.57 18.82 -8.01
C THR A 82 -38.33 18.06 -9.30
N PHE A 83 -37.42 17.09 -9.29
CA PHE A 83 -37.27 16.14 -10.39
C PHE A 83 -37.36 14.71 -9.87
N ILE A 84 -37.67 13.77 -10.78
CA ILE A 84 -37.74 12.35 -10.43
C ILE A 84 -36.39 11.69 -10.73
N LEU A 85 -35.84 11.02 -9.72
CA LEU A 85 -34.58 10.27 -9.77
C LEU A 85 -34.86 8.81 -9.38
N LEU A 86 -34.99 7.93 -10.39
CA LEU A 86 -35.31 6.51 -10.25
C LEU A 86 -36.44 6.23 -9.23
N GLY A 87 -37.58 6.87 -9.44
CA GLY A 87 -38.78 6.74 -8.61
C GLY A 87 -38.80 7.58 -7.33
N ARG A 88 -37.71 8.26 -6.96
CA ARG A 88 -37.67 9.20 -5.82
C ARG A 88 -37.95 10.63 -6.28
N SER A 89 -38.79 11.35 -5.54
CA SER A 89 -38.98 12.79 -5.71
C SER A 89 -37.83 13.54 -5.05
N VAL A 90 -36.99 14.20 -5.84
CA VAL A 90 -35.85 14.98 -5.39
C VAL A 90 -36.16 16.47 -5.56
N THR A 91 -36.32 17.19 -4.45
CA THR A 91 -36.54 18.65 -4.46
C THR A 91 -35.21 19.36 -4.27
N VAL A 92 -34.79 20.09 -5.30
CA VAL A 92 -33.58 20.91 -5.31
C VAL A 92 -33.91 22.28 -4.75
N TYR A 93 -33.02 22.80 -3.90
CA TYR A 93 -32.99 24.21 -3.52
C TYR A 93 -31.58 24.75 -3.78
N LEU A 94 -31.45 25.59 -4.81
CA LEU A 94 -30.20 26.19 -5.26
C LEU A 94 -29.82 27.45 -4.47
N GLY A 95 -28.58 27.88 -4.65
CA GLY A 95 -28.02 29.10 -4.04
C GLY A 95 -27.66 28.93 -2.56
N ALA A 96 -27.11 30.01 -1.97
CA ALA A 96 -26.65 29.98 -0.59
C ALA A 96 -27.80 29.72 0.41
N SER A 97 -28.99 30.26 0.14
CA SER A 97 -30.19 30.02 0.95
C SER A 97 -30.63 28.56 0.90
N GLY A 98 -30.56 27.91 -0.27
CA GLY A 98 -30.85 26.48 -0.41
C GLY A 98 -29.83 25.59 0.28
N ASN A 99 -28.55 25.93 0.19
CA ASN A 99 -27.49 25.26 0.96
C ASN A 99 -27.79 25.35 2.46
N ASN A 100 -28.10 26.54 2.98
CA ASN A 100 -28.45 26.70 4.39
C ASN A 100 -29.70 25.90 4.78
N PHE A 101 -30.75 25.92 3.95
CA PHE A 101 -31.98 25.20 4.22
C PHE A 101 -31.76 23.69 4.39
N VAL A 102 -30.97 23.07 3.52
CA VAL A 102 -30.74 21.61 3.54
C VAL A 102 -29.65 21.22 4.55
N LEU A 103 -28.55 21.98 4.65
CA LEU A 103 -27.39 21.61 5.46
C LEU A 103 -27.58 21.94 6.94
N ASN A 104 -28.30 23.02 7.26
CA ASN A 104 -28.61 23.46 8.64
C ASN A 104 -30.03 23.09 9.10
N GLY A 105 -30.77 22.27 8.34
CA GLY A 105 -32.09 21.80 8.76
C GLY A 105 -32.05 21.05 10.10
N ARG A 106 -33.18 21.08 10.81
CA ARG A 106 -33.29 20.47 12.14
C ARG A 106 -33.27 18.94 12.04
N GLN A 107 -32.69 18.28 13.03
CA GLN A 107 -32.60 16.80 13.04
C GLN A 107 -33.97 16.11 13.03
N SER A 108 -34.98 16.76 13.61
CA SER A 108 -36.37 16.28 13.65
C SER A 108 -37.10 16.44 12.31
N GLU A 109 -36.51 17.20 11.38
CA GLU A 109 -37.09 17.57 10.09
C GLU A 109 -36.36 16.87 8.93
N LEU A 110 -35.04 16.70 9.03
CA LEU A 110 -34.18 16.16 7.98
C LEU A 110 -33.33 14.97 8.45
N SER A 111 -33.15 13.98 7.57
CA SER A 111 -32.31 12.80 7.82
C SER A 111 -31.30 12.60 6.70
N ALA A 112 -30.03 12.37 7.04
CA ALA A 112 -29.01 11.98 6.07
C ALA A 112 -28.86 10.46 6.01
N GLU A 113 -28.95 9.81 7.18
CA GLU A 113 -28.81 8.39 7.37
C GLU A 113 -29.81 7.57 6.54
N GLU A 114 -31.07 8.00 6.45
CA GLU A 114 -32.09 7.32 5.64
C GLU A 114 -31.84 7.41 4.12
N VAL A 115 -31.06 8.40 3.68
CA VAL A 115 -30.67 8.54 2.26
C VAL A 115 -29.43 7.71 1.94
N TYR A 116 -28.42 7.75 2.81
CA TYR A 116 -27.09 7.23 2.50
C TYR A 116 -26.80 5.83 3.07
N SER A 117 -27.46 5.39 4.14
CA SER A 117 -27.24 4.08 4.75
C SER A 117 -27.30 2.91 3.75
N PRO A 118 -28.28 2.84 2.81
CA PRO A 118 -28.32 1.75 1.82
C PRO A 118 -27.06 1.63 0.94
N LEU A 119 -26.38 2.75 0.71
CA LEU A 119 -25.16 2.82 -0.09
C LEU A 119 -23.91 2.58 0.77
N THR A 120 -23.81 3.24 1.92
CA THR A 120 -22.58 3.29 2.71
C THR A 120 -22.43 2.13 3.67
N THR A 121 -23.51 1.65 4.28
CA THR A 121 -23.47 0.60 5.31
C THR A 121 -22.90 -0.71 4.78
N PRO A 122 -23.24 -1.18 3.56
CA PRO A 122 -22.63 -2.38 3.01
C PRO A 122 -21.14 -2.23 2.65
N VAL A 123 -20.63 -1.00 2.55
CA VAL A 123 -19.24 -0.71 2.20
C VAL A 123 -18.39 -0.50 3.46
N PHE A 124 -18.85 0.34 4.38
CA PHE A 124 -18.13 0.65 5.61
C PHE A 124 -18.31 -0.41 6.69
N GLY A 125 -19.50 -1.03 6.74
CA GLY A 125 -19.94 -1.91 7.80
C GLY A 125 -20.96 -1.24 8.72
N THR A 126 -21.52 -2.05 9.62
CA THR A 126 -22.60 -1.63 10.53
C THR A 126 -22.09 -0.76 11.69
N ASP A 127 -23.03 -0.15 12.41
CA ASP A 127 -22.84 0.57 13.67
C ASP A 127 -22.06 1.90 13.58
N VAL A 128 -21.67 2.33 12.38
CA VAL A 128 -20.86 3.53 12.12
C VAL A 128 -21.45 4.42 11.01
N ILE A 129 -21.05 5.69 11.01
CA ILE A 129 -21.40 6.69 9.99
C ILE A 129 -22.92 6.88 9.84
N PHE A 130 -23.57 6.17 8.92
CA PHE A 130 -25.00 6.28 8.63
C PHE A 130 -25.81 5.05 9.10
N ASP A 131 -25.14 4.05 9.69
CA ASP A 131 -25.79 2.90 10.34
C ASP A 131 -25.90 3.10 11.87
N CYS A 132 -26.05 4.35 12.29
CA CYS A 132 -26.25 4.71 13.69
C CYS A 132 -27.11 5.98 13.81
N ASP A 133 -27.55 6.27 15.04
CA ASP A 133 -28.24 7.52 15.29
C ASP A 133 -27.31 8.73 15.14
N ASN A 134 -27.88 9.91 14.90
CA ASN A 134 -27.08 11.12 14.69
C ASN A 134 -26.23 11.47 15.92
N ALA A 135 -26.67 11.11 17.13
CA ALA A 135 -25.91 11.36 18.36
C ALA A 135 -24.62 10.52 18.41
N LYS A 136 -24.66 9.23 18.07
CA LYS A 136 -23.47 8.38 17.93
C LYS A 136 -22.60 8.84 16.77
N PHE A 137 -23.17 9.20 15.62
CA PHE A 137 -22.43 9.77 14.49
C PHE A 137 -21.63 11.02 14.89
N MET A 138 -22.23 11.94 15.65
CA MET A 138 -21.53 13.14 16.12
C MET A 138 -20.37 12.81 17.08
N GLN A 139 -20.53 11.78 17.93
CA GLN A 139 -19.42 11.29 18.77
C GLN A 139 -18.30 10.67 17.92
N GLN A 140 -18.64 9.82 16.94
CA GLN A 140 -17.66 9.25 16.01
C GLN A 140 -16.88 10.34 15.25
N LYS A 141 -17.56 11.39 14.79
CA LYS A 141 -16.89 12.56 14.20
C LYS A 141 -15.94 13.27 15.17
N LYS A 142 -16.35 13.43 16.43
CA LYS A 142 -15.51 14.03 17.49
C LYS A 142 -14.24 13.18 17.72
N PHE A 143 -14.37 11.86 17.76
CA PHE A 143 -13.24 10.94 17.91
C PHE A 143 -12.24 11.03 16.77
N VAL A 144 -12.71 11.03 15.52
CA VAL A 144 -11.83 11.23 14.36
C VAL A 144 -11.17 12.61 14.39
N LYS A 145 -11.90 13.67 14.77
CA LYS A 145 -11.33 15.02 14.89
C LYS A 145 -10.19 15.07 15.90
N PHE A 146 -10.24 14.30 16.99
CA PHE A 146 -9.13 14.20 17.95
C PHE A 146 -7.86 13.60 17.35
N GLY A 147 -7.99 12.63 16.44
CA GLY A 147 -6.87 12.07 15.68
C GLY A 147 -6.34 12.96 14.56
N LEU A 148 -6.99 14.10 14.32
CA LEU A 148 -6.56 15.16 13.38
C LEU A 148 -6.09 16.41 14.13
N SER A 149 -5.43 16.21 15.29
CA SER A 149 -4.81 17.28 16.06
C SER A 149 -3.70 17.97 15.28
N GLN A 150 -3.34 19.19 15.68
CA GLN A 150 -2.24 19.92 15.04
C GLN A 150 -0.92 19.12 15.06
N ALA A 151 -0.61 18.45 16.17
CA ALA A 151 0.59 17.62 16.29
C ALA A 151 0.58 16.43 15.31
N ALA A 152 -0.57 15.76 15.15
CA ALA A 152 -0.72 14.68 14.16
C ALA A 152 -0.58 15.22 12.73
N LEU A 153 -1.22 16.35 12.43
CA LEU A 153 -1.13 16.98 11.11
C LEU A 153 0.30 17.43 10.76
N GLN A 154 1.09 17.87 11.74
CA GLN A 154 2.51 18.20 11.56
C GLN A 154 3.35 16.98 11.19
N SER A 155 3.12 15.82 11.84
CA SER A 155 3.82 14.59 11.50
C SER A 155 3.41 14.05 10.12
N TYR A 156 2.16 14.23 9.72
CA TYR A 156 1.67 13.77 8.43
C TYR A 156 2.32 14.47 7.24
N VAL A 157 2.68 15.75 7.33
CA VAL A 157 3.38 16.47 6.25
C VAL A 157 4.63 15.70 5.82
N GLN A 158 5.38 15.21 6.80
CA GLN A 158 6.64 14.50 6.59
C GLN A 158 6.43 13.11 5.98
N LEU A 159 5.37 12.39 6.35
CA LEU A 159 5.02 11.09 5.77
C LEU A 159 4.50 11.24 4.34
N ILE A 160 3.62 12.21 4.11
CA ILE A 160 3.05 12.50 2.78
C ILE A 160 4.16 12.93 1.82
N ALA A 161 5.11 13.77 2.28
CA ALA A 161 6.22 14.20 1.45
C ALA A 161 7.13 13.03 1.03
N GLN A 162 7.40 12.11 1.96
CA GLN A 162 8.20 10.91 1.68
C GLN A 162 7.52 9.98 0.69
N GLU A 163 6.24 9.67 0.89
CA GLU A 163 5.47 8.84 -0.04
C GLU A 163 5.40 9.47 -1.43
N THR A 164 5.24 10.80 -1.50
CA THR A 164 5.20 11.53 -2.77
C THR A 164 6.55 11.47 -3.49
N ALA A 165 7.66 11.70 -2.79
CA ALA A 165 8.99 11.60 -3.37
C ALA A 165 9.29 10.16 -3.83
N SER A 166 8.99 9.18 -2.99
CA SER A 166 9.13 7.75 -3.32
C SER A 166 8.30 7.36 -4.54
N PHE A 167 7.06 7.85 -4.63
CA PHE A 167 6.19 7.62 -5.79
C PHE A 167 6.79 8.21 -7.08
N PHE A 168 7.35 9.42 -7.04
CA PHE A 168 8.02 10.00 -8.22
C PHE A 168 9.21 9.17 -8.70
N ASP A 169 9.92 8.51 -7.79
CA ASP A 169 11.09 7.70 -8.11
C ASP A 169 10.75 6.26 -8.49
N THR A 170 9.58 5.73 -8.10
CA THR A 170 9.17 4.33 -8.30
C THR A 170 8.10 4.14 -9.37
N TYR A 171 7.22 5.12 -9.59
CA TYR A 171 6.11 5.01 -10.53
C TYR A 171 6.61 5.03 -11.98
N THR A 172 6.44 3.92 -12.71
CA THR A 172 7.04 3.69 -14.04
C THR A 172 6.78 4.81 -15.06
N PRO A 173 5.56 5.38 -15.18
CA PRO A 173 5.31 6.52 -16.08
C PRO A 173 6.11 7.79 -15.76
N LEU A 174 6.61 7.95 -14.53
CA LEU A 174 7.51 9.05 -14.12
C LEU A 174 8.99 8.67 -14.23
N GLN A 175 9.33 7.38 -14.36
CA GLN A 175 10.71 6.89 -14.54
C GLN A 175 11.19 6.85 -16.00
N THR A 176 10.28 6.68 -16.97
CA THR A 176 10.58 6.45 -18.40
C THR A 176 11.35 7.59 -19.11
N GLY A 177 11.65 8.69 -18.42
CA GLY A 177 12.52 9.79 -18.88
C GLY A 177 14.03 9.61 -18.63
N LYS A 178 14.48 8.49 -18.03
CA LYS A 178 15.93 8.20 -17.78
C LYS A 178 16.75 7.88 -19.04
N GLY A 179 16.15 7.96 -20.23
CA GLY A 179 16.84 7.96 -21.53
C GLY A 179 16.85 9.36 -22.15
N ASN A 180 17.98 10.05 -22.04
CA ASN A 180 18.37 11.33 -22.67
C ASN A 180 17.50 12.60 -22.57
N ASN A 181 16.22 12.60 -22.18
CA ASN A 181 15.41 13.83 -22.26
C ASN A 181 14.65 14.31 -20.99
N ASN A 182 14.69 13.64 -19.82
CA ASN A 182 13.99 14.12 -18.59
C ASN A 182 12.50 14.47 -18.79
N THR A 183 11.84 13.90 -19.80
CA THR A 183 10.44 14.20 -20.17
C THR A 183 9.63 12.92 -20.32
N GLY A 184 8.31 13.00 -20.10
CA GLY A 184 7.40 11.88 -20.33
C GLY A 184 5.94 12.30 -20.42
N ILE A 185 5.03 11.30 -20.43
CA ILE A 185 3.58 11.49 -20.43
C ILE A 185 3.01 10.81 -19.18
N LEU A 186 2.09 11.49 -18.49
CA LEU A 186 1.43 11.02 -17.29
C LEU A 186 -0.08 11.04 -17.47
N ASP A 187 -0.75 9.91 -17.23
CA ASP A 187 -2.20 9.89 -17.01
C ASP A 187 -2.49 10.34 -15.57
N VAL A 188 -2.94 11.60 -15.44
CA VAL A 188 -3.03 12.27 -14.13
C VAL A 188 -4.03 11.59 -13.20
N PRO A 189 -5.27 11.26 -13.61
CA PRO A 189 -6.26 10.68 -12.71
C PRO A 189 -5.80 9.35 -12.10
N SER A 190 -5.22 8.46 -12.90
CA SER A 190 -4.72 7.16 -12.45
C SER A 190 -3.54 7.30 -11.49
N ALA A 191 -2.56 8.15 -11.82
CA ALA A 191 -1.40 8.36 -10.96
C ALA A 191 -1.76 9.03 -9.63
N MET A 192 -2.70 9.98 -9.65
CA MET A 192 -3.14 10.69 -8.44
C MET A 192 -4.02 9.83 -7.53
N ALA A 193 -4.82 8.90 -8.09
CA ALA A 193 -5.52 7.91 -7.29
C ALA A 193 -4.49 7.06 -6.50
N GLU A 194 -3.49 6.49 -7.17
CA GLU A 194 -2.47 5.67 -6.53
C GLU A 194 -1.64 6.43 -5.48
N LEU A 195 -1.20 7.65 -5.80
CA LEU A 195 -0.45 8.48 -4.85
C LEU A 195 -1.28 8.88 -3.61
N THR A 196 -2.55 9.21 -3.79
CA THR A 196 -3.41 9.63 -2.65
C THR A 196 -3.74 8.48 -1.71
N ILE A 197 -3.87 7.24 -2.20
CA ILE A 197 -4.05 6.08 -1.32
C ILE A 197 -2.77 5.76 -0.53
N TYR A 198 -1.58 5.91 -1.13
CA TYR A 198 -0.31 5.72 -0.42
C TYR A 198 -0.08 6.77 0.65
N THR A 199 -0.26 8.04 0.31
CA THR A 199 -0.10 9.13 1.27
C THR A 199 -1.12 9.04 2.41
N ALA A 200 -2.40 8.74 2.12
CA ALA A 200 -3.43 8.60 3.15
C ALA A 200 -3.23 7.36 4.03
N SER A 201 -2.82 6.22 3.47
CA SER A 201 -2.56 5.01 4.26
C SER A 201 -1.34 5.17 5.16
N SER A 202 -0.27 5.79 4.66
CA SER A 202 0.95 6.09 5.43
C SER A 202 0.68 7.03 6.61
N SER A 203 -0.15 8.07 6.41
CA SER A 203 -0.41 9.06 7.46
C SER A 203 -1.56 8.68 8.41
N LEU A 204 -2.72 8.27 7.89
CA LEU A 204 -3.93 8.10 8.72
C LEU A 204 -4.13 6.67 9.21
N GLN A 205 -3.75 5.68 8.40
CA GLN A 205 -4.16 4.28 8.61
C GLN A 205 -3.13 3.46 9.38
N GLY A 206 -1.88 3.93 9.43
CA GLY A 206 -0.77 3.24 10.06
C GLY A 206 0.14 2.52 9.07
N ALA A 207 1.39 2.30 9.47
CA ALA A 207 2.42 1.69 8.65
C ALA A 207 2.08 0.25 8.24
N GLU A 208 1.34 -0.48 9.08
CA GLU A 208 0.88 -1.85 8.84
C GLU A 208 -0.06 -1.91 7.64
N VAL A 209 -0.98 -0.96 7.53
CA VAL A 209 -1.90 -0.86 6.38
C VAL A 209 -1.12 -0.41 5.15
N ARG A 210 -0.24 0.59 5.27
CA ARG A 210 0.57 1.08 4.14
C ARG A 210 1.48 0.01 3.55
N ARG A 211 2.12 -0.84 4.38
CA ARG A 211 2.99 -1.93 3.92
C ARG A 211 2.24 -2.95 3.06
N GLN A 212 0.97 -3.18 3.36
CA GLN A 212 0.15 -4.10 2.57
C GLN A 212 -0.19 -3.57 1.16
N PHE A 213 -0.02 -2.26 0.90
CA PHE A 213 -0.14 -1.68 -0.45
C PHE A 213 1.15 -1.78 -1.29
N SER A 214 2.33 -2.02 -0.68
CA SER A 214 3.64 -2.03 -1.36
C SER A 214 4.00 -3.35 -2.05
N SER A 215 3.25 -4.43 -1.83
CA SER A 215 3.50 -5.70 -2.50
C SER A 215 2.90 -5.68 -3.91
N ALA A 216 3.68 -6.04 -4.92
CA ALA A 216 3.17 -6.26 -6.27
C ALA A 216 2.07 -7.35 -6.22
N GLY A 217 0.85 -7.03 -6.67
CA GLY A 217 -0.33 -7.89 -6.47
C GLY A 217 -0.95 -7.79 -5.06
N SER A 218 -0.91 -6.61 -4.44
CA SER A 218 -1.35 -6.40 -3.06
C SER A 218 -2.81 -6.78 -2.81
N ARG A 219 -2.99 -7.76 -1.93
CA ARG A 219 -4.30 -8.22 -1.42
C ARG A 219 -5.20 -7.06 -0.97
N ILE A 220 -4.64 -6.03 -0.33
CA ILE A 220 -5.42 -4.88 0.14
C ILE A 220 -5.88 -3.95 -1.00
N ALA A 221 -5.13 -3.81 -2.09
CA ALA A 221 -5.55 -2.99 -3.24
C ALA A 221 -6.75 -3.63 -3.96
N ASP A 222 -6.75 -4.95 -4.13
CA ASP A 222 -7.90 -5.68 -4.69
C ASP A 222 -9.14 -5.57 -3.80
N LEU A 223 -8.97 -5.71 -2.47
CA LEU A 223 -10.06 -5.54 -1.50
C LEU A 223 -10.61 -4.12 -1.53
N TYR A 224 -9.72 -3.12 -1.62
CA TYR A 224 -10.11 -1.72 -1.74
C TYR A 224 -10.92 -1.46 -3.02
N HIS A 225 -10.46 -1.99 -4.16
CA HIS A 225 -11.17 -1.89 -5.43
C HIS A 225 -12.56 -2.54 -5.34
N ASP A 226 -12.65 -3.76 -4.81
CA ASP A 226 -13.93 -4.46 -4.65
C ASP A 226 -14.90 -3.72 -3.70
N LEU A 227 -14.38 -3.04 -2.67
CA LEU A 227 -15.16 -2.14 -1.80
C LEU A 227 -15.63 -0.88 -2.53
N ASP A 228 -14.73 -0.21 -3.27
CA ASP A 228 -15.02 1.00 -4.04
C ASP A 228 -16.12 0.77 -5.07
N MET A 229 -16.11 -0.39 -5.74
CA MET A 229 -17.18 -0.77 -6.65
C MET A 229 -18.57 -0.83 -5.98
N GLY A 230 -18.64 -0.89 -4.65
CA GLY A 230 -19.85 -0.73 -3.85
C GLY A 230 -20.52 0.63 -3.98
N PHE A 231 -19.79 1.71 -4.31
CA PHE A 231 -20.30 3.05 -4.56
C PHE A 231 -20.88 3.27 -5.96
N SER A 232 -21.04 2.19 -6.73
CA SER A 232 -21.72 2.27 -8.03
C SER A 232 -23.14 2.87 -7.86
N PRO A 233 -23.56 3.83 -8.70
CA PRO A 233 -24.87 4.48 -8.57
C PRO A 233 -26.06 3.51 -8.50
N ILE A 234 -25.94 2.33 -9.13
CA ILE A 234 -26.97 1.28 -9.08
C ILE A 234 -27.30 0.84 -7.64
N ASN A 235 -26.32 0.85 -6.73
CA ASN A 235 -26.50 0.47 -5.32
C ASN A 235 -27.18 1.56 -4.48
N PHE A 236 -27.32 2.77 -5.01
CA PHE A 236 -28.12 3.82 -4.37
C PHE A 236 -29.63 3.54 -4.47
N PHE A 237 -30.04 2.72 -5.46
CA PHE A 237 -31.44 2.48 -5.81
C PHE A 237 -31.87 1.03 -5.64
N LEU A 238 -30.99 0.07 -5.93
CA LEU A 238 -31.27 -1.33 -5.65
C LEU A 238 -31.12 -1.63 -4.16
N PRO A 239 -31.95 -2.52 -3.59
CA PRO A 239 -31.73 -3.01 -2.25
C PRO A 239 -30.33 -3.62 -2.12
N SER A 240 -29.65 -3.35 -0.99
CA SER A 240 -28.27 -3.79 -0.77
C SER A 240 -28.09 -5.32 -0.78
N TRP A 241 -29.17 -6.08 -0.57
CA TRP A 241 -29.23 -7.55 -0.60
C TRP A 241 -29.35 -8.15 -2.01
N VAL A 242 -29.50 -7.35 -3.07
CA VAL A 242 -29.57 -7.90 -4.44
C VAL A 242 -28.23 -8.58 -4.76
N PRO A 243 -28.22 -9.90 -5.09
CA PRO A 243 -27.01 -10.72 -5.17
C PRO A 243 -26.24 -10.53 -6.48
N LEU A 244 -25.97 -9.28 -6.85
CA LEU A 244 -25.11 -8.97 -7.98
C LEU A 244 -23.68 -9.48 -7.68
N PRO A 245 -22.95 -10.03 -8.67
CA PRO A 245 -21.57 -10.50 -8.47
C PRO A 245 -20.67 -9.45 -7.81
N ARG A 246 -20.85 -8.17 -8.16
CA ARG A 246 -20.12 -7.03 -7.57
C ARG A 246 -20.47 -6.81 -6.10
N ASN A 247 -21.74 -6.94 -5.72
CA ASN A 247 -22.17 -6.79 -4.32
C ASN A 247 -21.63 -7.94 -3.46
N ARG A 248 -21.57 -9.16 -3.99
CA ARG A 248 -20.93 -10.29 -3.29
C ARG A 248 -19.44 -10.08 -3.05
N LYS A 249 -18.73 -9.50 -4.04
CA LYS A 249 -17.32 -9.14 -3.90
C LYS A 249 -17.13 -8.02 -2.87
N ARG A 250 -17.93 -6.96 -2.92
CA ARG A 250 -17.98 -5.90 -1.91
C ARG A 250 -18.13 -6.49 -0.50
N ASP A 251 -19.13 -7.35 -0.28
CA ASP A 251 -19.40 -7.93 1.05
C ASP A 251 -18.30 -8.89 1.52
N ALA A 252 -17.61 -9.56 0.60
CA ALA A 252 -16.42 -10.36 0.92
C ALA A 252 -15.24 -9.45 1.30
N ALA A 253 -15.03 -8.37 0.54
CA ALA A 253 -13.96 -7.42 0.77
C ALA A 253 -14.16 -6.64 2.07
N GLN A 254 -15.39 -6.25 2.40
CA GLN A 254 -15.74 -5.60 3.66
C GLN A 254 -15.38 -6.47 4.86
N ARG A 255 -15.75 -7.76 4.83
CA ARG A 255 -15.42 -8.70 5.92
C ARG A 255 -13.92 -8.90 6.09
N GLU A 256 -13.18 -9.02 4.99
CA GLU A 256 -11.72 -9.21 5.06
C GLU A 256 -11.01 -7.93 5.52
N MET A 257 -11.42 -6.75 5.05
CA MET A 257 -10.88 -5.48 5.52
C MET A 257 -11.17 -5.28 7.01
N THR A 258 -12.38 -5.60 7.47
CA THR A 258 -12.70 -5.58 8.91
C THR A 258 -11.76 -6.50 9.68
N ARG A 259 -11.53 -7.73 9.20
CA ARG A 259 -10.60 -8.67 9.83
C ARG A 259 -9.18 -8.10 9.94
N ILE A 260 -8.66 -7.53 8.85
CA ILE A 260 -7.32 -6.94 8.83
C ILE A 260 -7.18 -5.84 9.89
N TYR A 261 -8.13 -4.91 9.97
CA TYR A 261 -8.08 -3.85 10.97
C TYR A 261 -8.24 -4.38 12.40
N THR A 262 -9.14 -5.34 12.64
CA THR A 262 -9.29 -5.92 13.98
C THR A 262 -8.05 -6.69 14.42
N ASP A 263 -7.37 -7.37 13.50
CA ASP A 263 -6.12 -8.09 13.76
C ASP A 263 -5.00 -7.11 14.15
N ILE A 264 -4.88 -5.98 13.43
CA ILE A 264 -3.92 -4.90 13.76
C ILE A 264 -4.22 -4.30 15.14
N ILE A 265 -5.49 -4.00 15.45
CA ILE A 265 -5.90 -3.45 16.75
C ILE A 265 -5.57 -4.43 17.88
N ALA A 266 -5.88 -5.71 17.69
CA ALA A 266 -5.59 -6.75 18.67
C ALA A 266 -4.08 -6.89 18.93
N GLN A 267 -3.27 -6.89 17.85
CA GLN A 267 -1.81 -6.95 17.96
C GLN A 267 -1.24 -5.76 18.76
N ARG A 268 -1.64 -4.53 18.43
CA ARG A 268 -1.17 -3.33 19.15
C ARG A 268 -1.52 -3.34 20.64
N ARG A 269 -2.69 -3.88 21.00
CA ARG A 269 -3.08 -4.05 22.42
C ARG A 269 -2.24 -5.08 23.15
N LEU A 270 -1.89 -6.19 22.49
CA LEU A 270 -1.01 -7.22 23.08
C LEU A 270 0.40 -6.66 23.33
N GLU A 271 0.96 -5.93 22.37
CA GLU A 271 2.27 -5.30 22.47
C GLU A 271 2.30 -4.25 23.59
N SER A 272 1.27 -3.42 23.70
CA SER A 272 1.13 -2.43 24.78
C SER A 272 1.02 -3.04 26.18
N ASN A 273 0.46 -4.24 26.32
CA ASN A 273 0.33 -4.92 27.61
C ASN A 273 1.59 -5.70 28.01
N ALA A 274 2.40 -6.13 27.04
CA ALA A 274 3.66 -6.83 27.28
C ALA A 274 4.79 -5.87 27.69
N ALA A 275 4.77 -4.63 27.19
CA ALA A 275 5.70 -3.58 27.57
C ALA A 275 5.20 -2.81 28.80
N ASN A 276 5.56 -3.26 30.01
CA ASN A 276 5.29 -2.55 31.27
C ASN A 276 6.13 -1.24 31.43
N THR A 277 6.46 -0.59 30.32
CA THR A 277 7.32 0.60 30.26
C THR A 277 6.69 1.63 29.35
N ALA A 278 6.35 2.77 29.93
CA ALA A 278 5.92 3.97 29.22
C ALA A 278 7.07 4.51 28.36
N LYS A 279 7.23 4.00 27.13
CA LYS A 279 8.10 4.56 26.09
C LYS A 279 7.82 3.89 24.75
N ASP A 280 6.69 4.20 24.14
CA ASP A 280 6.59 4.12 22.68
C ASP A 280 5.62 5.20 22.17
N THR A 281 6.19 6.37 21.86
CA THR A 281 5.49 7.56 21.36
C THR A 281 5.43 7.62 19.83
N ASP A 282 5.93 6.60 19.13
CA ASP A 282 6.41 6.79 17.76
C ASP A 282 5.37 6.53 16.66
N ALA A 283 4.11 6.19 16.99
CA ALA A 283 3.01 6.19 16.02
C ALA A 283 1.65 6.61 16.63
N GLN A 284 1.42 7.91 16.80
CA GLN A 284 0.10 8.47 17.14
C GLN A 284 -0.84 8.57 15.92
N ASP A 285 -1.06 7.46 15.22
CA ASP A 285 -1.99 7.41 14.08
C ASP A 285 -3.47 7.29 14.53
N MET A 286 -4.39 7.23 13.57
CA MET A 286 -5.83 7.19 13.87
C MET A 286 -6.24 5.92 14.63
N ILE A 287 -5.59 4.77 14.38
CA ILE A 287 -5.87 3.52 15.10
C ILE A 287 -5.51 3.69 16.58
N TRP A 288 -4.35 4.28 16.86
CA TRP A 288 -3.94 4.59 18.23
C TRP A 288 -4.94 5.55 18.90
N ASN A 289 -5.34 6.62 18.23
CA ASN A 289 -6.29 7.59 18.76
C ASN A 289 -7.66 6.96 19.09
N LEU A 290 -8.24 6.19 18.15
CA LEU A 290 -9.54 5.54 18.34
C LEU A 290 -9.51 4.46 19.43
N THR A 291 -8.36 3.80 19.61
CA THR A 291 -8.21 2.73 20.60
C THR A 291 -7.96 3.25 22.02
N ASN A 292 -7.17 4.31 22.16
CA ASN A 292 -6.65 4.74 23.46
C ASN A 292 -7.31 6.01 24.02
N ASN A 293 -7.79 6.92 23.17
CA ASN A 293 -8.27 8.24 23.59
C ASN A 293 -9.78 8.43 23.45
N CYS A 294 -10.52 7.42 22.96
CA CYS A 294 -11.92 7.56 22.62
C CYS A 294 -12.81 6.62 23.45
N THR A 295 -13.85 7.20 24.05
CA THR A 295 -14.88 6.53 24.83
C THR A 295 -16.21 7.25 24.57
N TYR A 296 -17.30 6.50 24.42
CA TYR A 296 -18.64 7.07 24.31
C TYR A 296 -19.06 7.76 25.61
N LYS A 297 -20.04 8.67 25.53
CA LYS A 297 -20.54 9.44 26.69
C LYS A 297 -21.12 8.56 27.80
N ASP A 298 -21.56 7.35 27.49
CA ASP A 298 -22.05 6.36 28.45
C ASP A 298 -20.92 5.61 29.18
N GLY A 299 -19.65 5.92 28.86
CA GLY A 299 -18.47 5.28 29.44
C GLY A 299 -18.01 4.03 28.69
N SER A 300 -18.72 3.58 27.66
CA SER A 300 -18.33 2.42 26.86
C SER A 300 -17.16 2.74 25.92
N LYS A 301 -16.17 1.84 25.84
CA LYS A 301 -15.08 1.95 24.84
C LYS A 301 -15.61 1.60 23.45
N LEU A 302 -14.94 2.12 22.42
CA LEU A 302 -15.26 1.76 21.04
C LEU A 302 -14.95 0.27 20.80
N PRO A 303 -15.91 -0.52 20.33
CA PRO A 303 -15.65 -1.89 19.90
C PRO A 303 -14.69 -1.93 18.70
N ASP A 304 -13.80 -2.93 18.66
CA ASP A 304 -12.78 -3.05 17.60
C ASP A 304 -13.40 -3.12 16.20
N LYS A 305 -14.58 -3.74 16.09
CA LYS A 305 -15.40 -3.74 14.87
C LYS A 305 -15.77 -2.33 14.41
N GLU A 306 -16.21 -1.46 15.33
CA GLU A 306 -16.56 -0.07 14.99
C GLU A 306 -15.32 0.72 14.60
N ILE A 307 -14.20 0.52 15.30
CA ILE A 307 -12.92 1.14 14.94
C ILE A 307 -12.54 0.72 13.50
N ALA A 308 -12.56 -0.58 13.19
CA ALA A 308 -12.29 -1.09 11.85
C ALA A 308 -13.20 -0.47 10.78
N HIS A 309 -14.51 -0.42 11.02
CA HIS A 309 -15.46 0.17 10.09
C HIS A 309 -15.25 1.69 9.91
N MET A 310 -14.90 2.41 10.97
CA MET A 310 -14.51 3.82 10.90
C MET A 310 -13.22 4.01 10.08
N MET A 311 -12.23 3.13 10.23
CA MET A 311 -10.98 3.19 9.44
C MET A 311 -11.24 2.95 7.94
N ILE A 312 -12.11 2.00 7.59
CA ILE A 312 -12.57 1.76 6.21
C ILE A 312 -13.25 3.01 5.65
N ALA A 313 -14.14 3.64 6.42
CA ALA A 313 -14.84 4.84 6.01
C ALA A 313 -13.87 6.02 5.77
N LEU A 314 -12.86 6.19 6.62
CA LEU A 314 -11.84 7.23 6.46
C LEU A 314 -10.97 6.99 5.21
N LEU A 315 -10.62 5.74 4.93
CA LEU A 315 -9.82 5.37 3.77
C LEU A 315 -10.53 5.72 2.45
N LEU A 316 -11.80 5.31 2.32
CA LEU A 316 -12.60 5.56 1.12
C LEU A 316 -13.01 7.03 1.00
N GLY A 317 -13.44 7.66 2.11
CA GLY A 317 -13.88 9.05 2.11
C GLY A 317 -12.78 10.05 1.74
N GLY A 318 -11.55 9.82 2.21
CA GLY A 318 -10.40 10.68 1.91
C GLY A 318 -9.80 10.49 0.52
N HIS A 319 -9.95 9.31 -0.08
CA HIS A 319 -9.30 8.96 -1.34
C HIS A 319 -10.00 9.58 -2.58
N HIS A 320 -11.30 9.35 -2.77
CA HIS A 320 -12.00 9.85 -3.98
C HIS A 320 -12.02 11.36 -4.08
N SER A 321 -12.20 12.03 -2.94
CA SER A 321 -12.23 13.49 -2.87
C SER A 321 -10.87 14.09 -3.19
N SER A 322 -9.80 13.62 -2.52
CA SER A 322 -8.46 14.19 -2.69
C SER A 322 -7.85 13.86 -4.05
N SER A 323 -8.02 12.62 -4.55
CA SER A 323 -7.51 12.21 -5.88
C SER A 323 -8.10 13.04 -7.02
N ALA A 324 -9.42 13.29 -6.98
CA ALA A 324 -10.09 14.13 -7.98
C ALA A 324 -9.58 15.57 -7.95
N VAL A 325 -9.47 16.17 -6.75
CA VAL A 325 -9.04 17.57 -6.60
C VAL A 325 -7.60 17.77 -7.06
N ILE A 326 -6.66 16.93 -6.63
CA ILE A 326 -5.27 17.07 -7.06
C ILE A 326 -5.12 16.83 -8.56
N ALA A 327 -5.90 15.91 -9.15
CA ALA A 327 -5.90 15.68 -10.58
C ALA A 327 -6.39 16.92 -11.34
N PHE A 328 -7.52 17.52 -10.95
CA PHE A 328 -7.99 18.76 -11.57
C PHE A 328 -7.03 19.94 -11.37
N ALA A 329 -6.34 20.03 -10.23
CA ALA A 329 -5.33 21.05 -9.99
C ALA A 329 -4.17 20.93 -10.98
N LEU A 330 -3.61 19.72 -11.15
CA LEU A 330 -2.53 19.46 -12.10
C LEU A 330 -2.99 19.66 -13.56
N LEU A 331 -4.19 19.22 -13.92
CA LEU A 331 -4.76 19.40 -15.26
C LEU A 331 -5.00 20.89 -15.58
N SER A 332 -5.44 21.68 -14.60
CA SER A 332 -5.61 23.13 -14.73
C SER A 332 -4.25 23.82 -14.91
N LEU A 333 -3.26 23.42 -14.11
CA LEU A 333 -1.88 23.92 -14.22
C LEU A 333 -1.24 23.60 -15.57
N ALA A 334 -1.52 22.43 -16.16
CA ALA A 334 -0.98 22.04 -17.46
C ALA A 334 -1.35 23.01 -18.61
N SER A 335 -2.40 23.82 -18.42
CA SER A 335 -2.83 24.88 -19.36
C SER A 335 -2.43 26.30 -18.89
N ARG A 336 -1.78 26.43 -17.73
CA ARG A 336 -1.40 27.69 -17.07
C ARG A 336 0.07 27.67 -16.63
N PRO A 337 1.02 27.72 -17.58
CA PRO A 337 2.45 27.73 -17.27
C PRO A 337 2.88 28.99 -16.49
N ASP A 338 2.14 30.09 -16.64
CA ASP A 338 2.25 31.32 -15.86
C ASP A 338 2.07 31.04 -14.35
N ILE A 339 0.96 30.40 -13.97
CA ILE A 339 0.68 30.05 -12.58
C ILE A 339 1.67 29.01 -12.05
N GLN A 340 2.08 28.03 -12.87
CA GLN A 340 3.12 27.07 -12.47
C GLN A 340 4.44 27.75 -12.11
N GLN A 341 4.81 28.81 -12.85
CA GLN A 341 6.03 29.54 -12.57
C GLN A 341 5.89 30.37 -11.30
N GLU A 342 4.75 31.04 -11.10
CA GLU A 342 4.49 31.80 -9.86
C GLU A 342 4.47 30.92 -8.61
N LEU A 343 3.91 29.70 -8.70
CA LEU A 343 3.98 28.72 -7.62
C LEU A 343 5.43 28.33 -7.33
N TYR A 344 6.24 28.07 -8.37
CA TYR A 344 7.65 27.75 -8.19
C TYR A 344 8.41 28.91 -7.52
N ASP A 345 8.16 30.14 -7.95
CA ASP A 345 8.78 31.35 -7.40
C ASP A 345 8.35 31.60 -5.94
N GLU A 346 7.09 31.32 -5.59
CA GLU A 346 6.62 31.31 -4.20
C GLU A 346 7.40 30.30 -3.36
N GLN A 347 7.61 29.07 -3.84
CA GLN A 347 8.40 28.09 -3.09
C GLN A 347 9.85 28.52 -2.90
N VAL A 348 10.47 29.11 -3.94
CA VAL A 348 11.84 29.62 -3.85
C VAL A 348 11.93 30.73 -2.80
N ARG A 349 10.96 31.65 -2.76
CA ARG A 349 10.91 32.76 -1.81
C ARG A 349 10.64 32.33 -0.36
N GLU A 350 9.64 31.46 -0.14
CA GLU A 350 9.13 31.17 1.20
C GLU A 350 9.81 29.96 1.89
N LEU A 351 10.41 29.06 1.11
CA LEU A 351 11.02 27.81 1.60
C LEU A 351 12.54 27.75 1.40
N GLY A 352 13.08 28.49 0.43
CA GLY A 352 14.49 28.38 0.06
C GLY A 352 14.84 26.96 -0.46
N PRO A 353 16.03 26.42 -0.15
CA PRO A 353 16.46 25.09 -0.59
C PRO A 353 16.02 23.95 0.35
N GLY A 354 15.37 24.23 1.49
CA GLY A 354 15.03 23.25 2.51
C GLY A 354 13.83 22.36 2.17
N ASP A 355 13.68 21.27 2.93
CA ASP A 355 12.54 20.36 2.83
C ASP A 355 11.23 21.01 3.31
N LEU A 356 10.11 20.55 2.75
CA LEU A 356 8.78 21.06 3.09
C LEU A 356 8.40 20.66 4.53
N SER A 357 8.24 21.66 5.39
CA SER A 357 7.70 21.51 6.75
C SER A 357 6.24 21.96 6.83
N TYR A 358 5.57 21.64 7.94
CA TYR A 358 4.20 22.12 8.19
C TYR A 358 4.10 23.64 8.15
N ASP A 359 5.00 24.34 8.85
CA ASP A 359 5.02 25.81 8.85
C ASP A 359 5.41 26.39 7.48
N GLY A 360 6.27 25.69 6.74
CA GLY A 360 6.58 26.03 5.36
C GLY A 360 5.34 25.99 4.47
N LEU A 361 4.54 24.92 4.58
CA LEU A 361 3.30 24.77 3.82
C LEU A 361 2.30 25.90 4.10
N GLN A 362 2.19 26.36 5.35
CA GLN A 362 1.30 27.48 5.72
C GLN A 362 1.71 28.82 5.07
N ARG A 363 2.99 28.98 4.68
CA ARG A 363 3.47 30.20 3.99
C ARG A 363 3.15 30.20 2.49
N LEU A 364 2.85 29.04 1.90
CA LEU A 364 2.55 28.90 0.47
C LEU A 364 1.09 29.29 0.16
N LYS A 365 0.82 30.60 0.16
CA LYS A 365 -0.54 31.15 -0.01
C LYS A 365 -1.11 30.86 -1.40
N LEU A 366 -0.32 30.99 -2.46
CA LEU A 366 -0.76 30.71 -3.82
C LEU A 366 -1.05 29.23 -4.02
N HIS A 367 -0.29 28.33 -3.39
CA HIS A 367 -0.62 26.89 -3.39
C HIS A 367 -1.98 26.63 -2.72
N ALA A 368 -2.24 27.26 -1.58
CA ALA A 368 -3.54 27.17 -0.92
C ALA A 368 -4.67 27.74 -1.80
N HIS A 369 -4.44 28.86 -2.49
CA HIS A 369 -5.40 29.44 -3.43
C HIS A 369 -5.68 28.55 -4.65
N VAL A 370 -4.67 27.84 -5.16
CA VAL A 370 -4.83 26.85 -6.24
C VAL A 370 -5.74 25.71 -5.78
N ILE A 371 -5.56 25.21 -4.56
CA ILE A 371 -6.43 24.18 -3.99
C ILE A 371 -7.85 24.74 -3.80
N LYS A 372 -7.99 25.95 -3.24
CA LYS A 372 -9.27 26.63 -2.99
C LYS A 372 -10.05 26.87 -4.29
N GLU A 373 -9.39 27.34 -5.34
CA GLU A 373 -10.01 27.57 -6.65
C GLU A 373 -10.39 26.27 -7.35
N THR A 374 -9.55 25.24 -7.21
CA THR A 374 -9.85 23.92 -7.76
C THR A 374 -11.06 23.30 -7.06
N LEU A 375 -11.16 23.41 -5.72
CA LEU A 375 -12.33 22.97 -4.96
C LEU A 375 -13.61 23.75 -5.32
N ARG A 376 -13.49 25.05 -5.64
CA ARG A 376 -14.63 25.88 -6.06
C ARG A 376 -15.24 25.36 -7.37
N LEU A 377 -14.40 25.13 -8.37
CA LEU A 377 -14.84 24.69 -9.68
C LEU A 377 -15.14 23.20 -9.71
N TYR A 378 -14.23 22.37 -9.21
CA TYR A 378 -14.26 20.92 -9.36
C TYR A 378 -14.52 20.22 -8.02
N ASN A 379 -15.62 20.60 -7.36
CA ASN A 379 -16.03 19.97 -6.12
C ASN A 379 -16.37 18.48 -6.36
N PRO A 380 -15.72 17.54 -5.66
CA PRO A 380 -15.99 16.11 -5.81
C PRO A 380 -17.43 15.71 -5.52
N ILE A 381 -18.14 16.44 -4.65
CA ILE A 381 -19.54 16.16 -4.31
C ILE A 381 -20.42 17.27 -4.87
N HIS A 382 -21.07 17.01 -6.00
CA HIS A 382 -21.94 17.98 -6.66
C HIS A 382 -23.34 18.10 -6.04
N SER A 383 -23.80 17.07 -5.31
CA SER A 383 -25.16 17.00 -4.73
C SER A 383 -25.13 16.45 -3.31
N ILE A 384 -25.68 17.19 -2.35
CA ILE A 384 -25.84 16.76 -0.94
C ILE A 384 -27.33 16.62 -0.63
N MET A 385 -27.74 15.43 -0.16
CA MET A 385 -29.15 15.05 -0.05
C MET A 385 -29.59 14.79 1.39
N ARG A 386 -30.86 15.07 1.70
CA ARG A 386 -31.53 14.78 2.97
C ARG A 386 -32.96 14.33 2.74
N LEU A 387 -33.45 13.35 3.50
CA LEU A 387 -34.87 13.01 3.49
C LEU A 387 -35.66 13.99 4.37
N ALA A 388 -36.74 14.57 3.84
CA ALA A 388 -37.69 15.36 4.61
C ALA A 388 -38.63 14.44 5.41
N LYS A 389 -38.50 14.46 6.75
CA LYS A 389 -39.34 13.66 7.67
C LYS A 389 -40.73 14.26 7.87
N LYS A 390 -40.87 15.56 7.67
CA LYS A 390 -42.11 16.33 7.83
C LYS A 390 -42.26 17.30 6.67
N PRO A 391 -43.48 17.82 6.41
CA PRO A 391 -43.64 18.90 5.43
C PRO A 391 -42.83 20.13 5.84
N LEU A 392 -42.12 20.75 4.88
CA LEU A 392 -41.24 21.89 5.14
C LEU A 392 -41.62 23.08 4.27
N VAL A 393 -41.76 24.26 4.89
CA VAL A 393 -42.07 25.50 4.18
C VAL A 393 -40.77 26.14 3.72
N VAL A 394 -40.68 26.48 2.43
CA VAL A 394 -39.54 27.23 1.89
C VAL A 394 -39.67 28.70 2.25
N THR A 395 -38.70 29.23 2.99
CA THR A 395 -38.61 30.66 3.28
C THR A 395 -38.13 31.44 2.05
N GLY A 396 -38.87 32.50 1.67
CA GLY A 396 -38.51 33.42 0.59
C GLY A 396 -39.29 33.25 -0.73
N ASN A 397 -39.87 32.07 -1.00
CA ASN A 397 -40.66 31.79 -2.21
C ASN A 397 -42.11 31.40 -1.84
N SER A 398 -43.04 32.34 -1.99
CA SER A 398 -44.50 32.18 -2.15
C SER A 398 -45.23 31.05 -1.38
N GLY A 399 -44.79 30.69 -0.16
CA GLY A 399 -45.46 29.68 0.68
C GLY A 399 -45.36 28.23 0.18
N VAL A 400 -44.36 27.91 -0.65
CA VAL A 400 -44.16 26.56 -1.20
C VAL A 400 -43.85 25.56 -0.07
N VAL A 401 -44.57 24.44 -0.05
CA VAL A 401 -44.40 23.36 0.93
C VAL A 401 -43.82 22.13 0.25
N ILE A 402 -42.66 21.68 0.75
CA ILE A 402 -42.01 20.43 0.39
C ILE A 402 -42.69 19.30 1.17
N PRO A 403 -43.29 18.29 0.51
CA PRO A 403 -43.94 17.18 1.20
C PRO A 403 -42.95 16.32 2.01
N SER A 404 -43.46 15.67 3.06
CA SER A 404 -42.72 14.59 3.74
C SER A 404 -42.45 13.44 2.76
N GLY A 405 -41.30 12.78 2.92
CA GLY A 405 -40.84 11.70 2.04
C GLY A 405 -40.07 12.17 0.80
N HIS A 406 -40.07 13.48 0.50
CA HIS A 406 -39.19 14.02 -0.54
C HIS A 406 -37.72 13.98 -0.09
N THR A 407 -36.82 13.74 -1.04
CA THR A 407 -35.39 13.94 -0.84
C THR A 407 -35.03 15.37 -1.21
N LEU A 408 -34.60 16.18 -0.26
CA LEU A 408 -34.02 17.49 -0.52
C LEU A 408 -32.61 17.36 -1.08
N LEU A 409 -32.23 18.27 -1.97
CA LEU A 409 -30.89 18.36 -2.55
C LEU A 409 -30.38 19.79 -2.49
N ALA A 410 -29.22 19.98 -1.88
CA ALA A 410 -28.41 21.20 -2.00
C ALA A 410 -27.20 20.95 -2.90
N SER A 411 -26.79 21.98 -3.65
CA SER A 411 -25.62 21.91 -4.52
C SER A 411 -24.69 23.11 -4.28
N PRO A 412 -23.78 23.01 -3.29
CA PRO A 412 -22.69 23.97 -3.12
C PRO A 412 -21.81 24.13 -4.37
N ALA A 413 -21.65 23.05 -5.15
CA ALA A 413 -20.91 23.09 -6.41
C ALA A 413 -21.57 24.02 -7.44
N PHE A 414 -22.90 24.11 -7.43
CA PHE A 414 -23.63 25.05 -8.28
C PHE A 414 -23.49 26.49 -7.80
N SER A 415 -23.68 26.76 -6.50
CA SER A 415 -23.51 28.13 -5.95
C SER A 415 -22.08 28.65 -6.11
N ALA A 416 -21.08 27.77 -6.04
CA ALA A 416 -19.68 28.11 -6.26
C ALA A 416 -19.38 28.56 -7.71
N ARG A 417 -20.28 28.32 -8.66
CA ARG A 417 -20.18 28.66 -10.09
C ARG A 417 -21.20 29.72 -10.52
N ASP A 418 -21.93 30.32 -9.59
CA ASP A 418 -22.93 31.33 -9.90
C ASP A 418 -22.27 32.71 -10.09
N GLU A 419 -22.62 33.40 -11.17
CA GLU A 419 -22.14 34.75 -11.48
C GLU A 419 -22.56 35.77 -10.43
N SER A 420 -23.66 35.52 -9.70
CA SER A 420 -24.10 36.41 -8.61
C SER A 420 -23.14 36.42 -7.42
N TYR A 421 -22.30 35.39 -7.28
CA TYR A 421 -21.36 35.25 -6.15
C TYR A 421 -19.90 35.38 -6.58
N PHE A 422 -19.55 34.92 -7.79
CA PHE A 422 -18.17 34.93 -8.29
C PHE A 422 -18.12 35.55 -9.69
N ALA A 423 -17.35 36.63 -9.85
CA ALA A 423 -17.05 37.20 -11.16
C ALA A 423 -16.28 36.19 -12.03
N ASP A 424 -16.67 36.09 -13.31
CA ASP A 424 -16.19 35.10 -14.28
C ASP A 424 -16.13 33.69 -13.67
N PRO A 425 -17.25 33.13 -13.20
CA PRO A 425 -17.25 32.01 -12.28
C PRO A 425 -16.72 30.72 -12.92
N LEU A 426 -16.76 30.58 -14.23
CA LEU A 426 -16.23 29.42 -14.94
C LEU A 426 -14.73 29.52 -15.22
N LYS A 427 -14.12 30.71 -15.05
CA LYS A 427 -12.68 30.90 -15.19
C LYS A 427 -11.97 30.37 -13.95
N TRP A 428 -11.04 29.44 -14.16
CA TRP A 428 -10.12 28.96 -13.12
C TRP A 428 -9.02 30.00 -12.89
N ASP A 429 -9.12 30.73 -11.78
CA ASP A 429 -8.24 31.85 -11.45
C ASP A 429 -7.88 31.88 -9.95
N PRO A 430 -6.71 31.33 -9.55
CA PRO A 430 -6.30 31.32 -8.14
C PRO A 430 -6.14 32.72 -7.53
N HIS A 431 -5.86 33.76 -8.32
CA HIS A 431 -5.68 35.13 -7.80
C HIS A 431 -6.96 35.76 -7.28
N ARG A 432 -8.14 35.19 -7.58
CA ARG A 432 -9.40 35.70 -7.03
C ARG A 432 -9.40 35.72 -5.50
N TRP A 433 -8.59 34.87 -4.88
CA TRP A 433 -8.52 34.72 -3.43
C TRP A 433 -7.56 35.72 -2.76
N GLU A 434 -6.70 36.42 -3.50
CA GLU A 434 -5.77 37.41 -2.92
C GLU A 434 -6.50 38.61 -2.32
N LYS A 435 -7.56 39.08 -3.00
CA LYS A 435 -8.38 40.23 -2.58
C LYS A 435 -9.39 39.89 -1.48
N SER A 436 -9.60 38.61 -1.18
CA SER A 436 -10.58 38.12 -0.21
C SER A 436 -10.09 38.14 1.24
N SER A 437 -8.84 38.53 1.47
CA SER A 437 -8.17 38.51 2.79
C SER A 437 -8.75 39.49 3.82
N ALA A 438 -9.73 40.33 3.45
CA ALA A 438 -10.41 41.26 4.38
C ALA A 438 -11.82 40.80 4.84
N HIS A 439 -12.37 39.69 4.33
CA HIS A 439 -13.69 39.20 4.71
C HIS A 439 -13.76 37.71 5.10
N ASP A 440 -12.63 36.98 5.07
CA ASP A 440 -12.56 35.56 5.44
C ASP A 440 -12.29 35.32 6.95
N THR A 441 -12.22 36.37 7.79
CA THR A 441 -12.27 36.22 9.26
C THR A 441 -13.71 35.98 9.73
N THR A 442 -14.26 34.82 9.39
CA THR A 442 -14.97 34.06 10.42
C THR A 442 -14.02 32.98 10.87
N ASP A 443 -13.08 33.39 11.73
CA ASP A 443 -12.59 32.53 12.79
C ASP A 443 -13.82 32.05 13.58
N ASP A 444 -14.45 30.97 13.13
CA ASP A 444 -15.20 30.07 14.02
C ASP A 444 -14.15 29.14 14.70
N ASP A 445 -13.11 29.74 15.28
CA ASP A 445 -12.44 29.17 16.44
C ASP A 445 -13.35 29.47 17.63
N ASP A 446 -14.43 28.70 17.75
CA ASP A 446 -15.08 28.50 19.03
C ASP A 446 -15.78 27.15 19.13
N ASP A 447 -15.62 26.62 20.33
CA ASP A 447 -16.07 25.39 20.93
C ASP A 447 -17.48 24.89 20.52
N GLU A 448 -17.61 23.56 20.45
CA GLU A 448 -18.82 22.72 20.53
C GLU A 448 -20.13 23.09 19.77
N SER A 449 -20.16 24.16 18.98
CA SER A 449 -21.38 24.67 18.34
C SER A 449 -21.20 24.97 16.84
N SER A 450 -20.95 23.90 16.06
CA SER A 450 -21.13 23.80 14.59
C SER A 450 -21.64 25.09 13.91
N GLY A 451 -20.72 25.89 13.36
CA GLY A 451 -20.96 27.23 12.82
C GLY A 451 -22.27 27.39 12.04
N LYS A 452 -23.04 28.41 12.42
CA LYS A 452 -24.37 28.77 11.86
C LYS A 452 -24.31 29.32 10.41
N GLY A 453 -23.14 29.38 9.78
CA GLY A 453 -22.88 30.11 8.53
C GLY A 453 -23.00 29.33 7.20
N SER A 454 -24.04 28.52 6.97
CA SER A 454 -24.23 27.84 5.66
C SER A 454 -24.77 28.76 4.55
N ASN A 455 -24.82 30.08 4.78
CA ASN A 455 -25.14 31.10 3.76
C ASN A 455 -23.92 31.49 2.91
N ASN A 456 -22.78 30.83 3.08
CA ASN A 456 -21.59 31.03 2.24
C ASN A 456 -21.81 30.35 0.86
N PRO A 457 -21.57 31.05 -0.27
CA PRO A 457 -21.65 30.43 -1.60
C PRO A 457 -20.50 29.44 -1.89
N TYR A 458 -19.41 29.48 -1.12
CA TYR A 458 -18.28 28.54 -1.15
C TYR A 458 -18.35 27.55 0.02
N LEU A 459 -18.91 26.36 -0.23
CA LEU A 459 -19.01 25.28 0.78
C LEU A 459 -18.49 23.94 0.22
N PRO A 460 -17.21 23.84 -0.18
CA PRO A 460 -16.66 22.60 -0.72
C PRO A 460 -16.68 21.43 0.30
N PHE A 461 -16.63 21.76 1.59
CA PHE A 461 -16.67 20.80 2.71
C PHE A 461 -18.06 20.67 3.36
N GLY A 462 -19.10 21.21 2.70
CA GLY A 462 -20.46 21.26 3.20
C GLY A 462 -20.62 22.15 4.44
N GLY A 463 -21.69 21.93 5.20
CA GLY A 463 -22.06 22.76 6.34
C GLY A 463 -22.93 22.00 7.36
N GLY A 464 -23.15 22.64 8.51
CA GLY A 464 -23.97 22.11 9.60
C GLY A 464 -23.41 20.82 10.24
N ARG A 465 -24.30 20.02 10.83
CA ARG A 465 -23.94 18.81 11.60
C ARG A 465 -23.19 17.75 10.78
N HIS A 466 -23.35 17.75 9.46
CA HIS A 466 -22.71 16.80 8.53
C HIS A 466 -21.49 17.40 7.80
N ARG A 467 -20.99 18.57 8.21
CA ARG A 467 -19.77 19.18 7.65
C ARG A 467 -18.58 18.21 7.71
N CYS A 468 -17.74 18.24 6.67
CA CYS A 468 -16.53 17.43 6.61
C CYS A 468 -15.56 17.78 7.77
N ILE A 469 -14.94 16.75 8.32
CA ILE A 469 -13.90 16.85 9.37
C ILE A 469 -12.49 16.67 8.83
N GLY A 470 -12.35 16.18 7.60
CA GLY A 470 -11.07 15.94 6.92
C GLY A 470 -10.49 17.14 6.19
N GLU A 471 -11.11 18.33 6.28
CA GLU A 471 -10.68 19.53 5.55
C GLU A 471 -9.21 19.88 5.80
N ARG A 472 -8.79 19.98 7.07
CA ARG A 472 -7.40 20.30 7.41
C ARG A 472 -6.43 19.25 6.87
N PHE A 473 -6.80 17.97 6.96
CA PHE A 473 -6.02 16.87 6.38
C PHE A 473 -5.91 16.98 4.85
N ALA A 474 -7.02 17.26 4.16
CA ALA A 474 -7.05 17.40 2.70
C ALA A 474 -6.16 18.55 2.22
N TYR A 475 -6.21 19.73 2.84
CA TYR A 475 -5.32 20.84 2.46
C TYR A 475 -3.84 20.49 2.65
N ILE A 476 -3.50 19.71 3.68
CA ILE A 476 -2.13 19.23 3.90
C ILE A 476 -1.73 18.22 2.82
N GLN A 477 -2.54 17.19 2.60
CA GLN A 477 -2.26 16.16 1.61
C GLN A 477 -2.12 16.76 0.20
N LEU A 478 -3.10 17.55 -0.23
CA LEU A 478 -3.10 18.22 -1.53
C LEU A 478 -1.95 19.21 -1.64
N GLY A 479 -1.69 20.00 -0.59
CA GLY A 479 -0.64 21.01 -0.56
C GLY A 479 0.76 20.42 -0.68
N VAL A 480 1.05 19.35 0.05
CA VAL A 480 2.35 18.65 -0.03
C VAL A 480 2.55 18.03 -1.41
N ILE A 481 1.54 17.30 -1.93
CA ILE A 481 1.63 16.69 -3.25
C ILE A 481 1.84 17.76 -4.32
N LEU A 482 1.03 18.82 -4.31
CA LEU A 482 1.12 19.93 -5.25
C LEU A 482 2.48 20.62 -5.19
N ALA A 483 2.96 20.92 -3.97
CA ALA A 483 4.22 21.62 -3.79
C ALA A 483 5.39 20.79 -4.34
N LEU A 484 5.47 19.50 -4.01
CA LEU A 484 6.53 18.62 -4.52
C LEU A 484 6.43 18.43 -6.03
N PHE A 485 5.22 18.34 -6.58
CA PHE A 485 5.01 18.21 -8.01
C PHE A 485 5.49 19.44 -8.77
N VAL A 486 5.13 20.65 -8.31
CA VAL A 486 5.59 21.94 -8.89
C VAL A 486 7.11 22.09 -8.77
N ARG A 487 7.69 21.68 -7.64
CA ARG A 487 9.14 21.74 -7.41
C ARG A 487 9.92 20.83 -8.36
N THR A 488 9.36 19.65 -8.65
CA THR A 488 10.04 18.57 -9.38
C THR A 488 9.77 18.61 -10.88
N PHE A 489 8.58 19.03 -11.29
CA PHE A 489 8.12 18.92 -12.67
C PHE A 489 7.59 20.25 -13.21
N HIS A 490 7.70 20.38 -14.52
CA HIS A 490 6.95 21.33 -15.32
C HIS A 490 6.02 20.53 -16.22
N ILE A 491 4.72 20.84 -16.21
CA ILE A 491 3.70 20.11 -16.98
C ILE A 491 3.06 20.96 -18.06
N LYS A 492 2.70 20.32 -19.17
CA LYS A 492 2.05 20.95 -20.31
C LYS A 492 0.96 20.04 -20.87
N SER A 493 -0.09 20.64 -21.40
CA SER A 493 -1.07 19.92 -22.22
C SER A 493 -0.38 19.25 -23.43
N VAL A 494 -0.78 18.02 -23.73
CA VAL A 494 -0.35 17.33 -24.96
C VAL A 494 -1.04 18.01 -26.15
N ARG A 495 -0.28 18.32 -27.22
CA ARG A 495 -0.77 19.02 -28.42
C ARG A 495 -2.11 18.47 -28.90
N GLY A 496 -3.12 19.35 -29.06
CA GLY A 496 -4.44 19.01 -29.61
C GLY A 496 -5.50 18.58 -28.59
N LYS A 497 -5.17 18.43 -27.29
CA LYS A 497 -6.11 17.97 -26.25
C LYS A 497 -6.48 19.01 -25.17
N ALA A 498 -6.08 20.26 -25.32
CA ALA A 498 -6.27 21.29 -24.28
C ALA A 498 -7.74 21.49 -23.85
N GLY A 499 -8.70 21.38 -24.78
CA GLY A 499 -10.13 21.54 -24.49
C GLY A 499 -10.80 20.35 -23.78
N GLU A 500 -10.19 19.16 -23.82
CA GLU A 500 -10.75 17.92 -23.25
C GLU A 500 -10.18 17.59 -21.86
N LEU A 501 -9.08 18.23 -21.46
CA LEU A 501 -8.37 17.92 -20.21
C LEU A 501 -9.20 18.12 -18.94
N LEU A 502 -10.17 19.04 -18.96
CA LEU A 502 -10.95 19.46 -17.79
C LEU A 502 -12.39 18.94 -17.81
N THR A 503 -12.72 18.04 -18.74
CA THR A 503 -14.04 17.40 -18.79
C THR A 503 -14.27 16.58 -17.52
N THR A 504 -15.42 16.77 -16.89
CA THR A 504 -15.79 16.10 -15.64
C THR A 504 -16.69 14.89 -15.94
N ASP A 505 -16.33 13.74 -15.39
CA ASP A 505 -17.18 12.56 -15.31
C ASP A 505 -18.05 12.64 -14.05
N TYR A 506 -19.37 12.75 -14.27
CA TYR A 506 -20.41 12.75 -13.22
C TYR A 506 -21.13 11.41 -13.12
N THR A 507 -20.69 10.38 -13.87
CA THR A 507 -21.37 9.09 -13.89
C THR A 507 -21.11 8.27 -12.62
N SER A 508 -20.01 8.54 -11.91
CA SER A 508 -19.82 8.13 -10.52
C SER A 508 -20.49 9.09 -9.55
N LEU A 509 -20.71 8.65 -8.31
CA LEU A 509 -21.23 9.52 -7.24
C LEU A 509 -20.29 10.69 -6.88
N PHE A 510 -19.04 10.62 -7.33
CA PHE A 510 -18.04 11.67 -7.19
C PHE A 510 -17.70 12.26 -8.56
N SER A 511 -17.60 13.59 -8.62
CA SER A 511 -17.07 14.31 -9.78
C SER A 511 -15.57 14.04 -9.89
N ARG A 512 -15.11 13.57 -11.05
CA ARG A 512 -13.69 13.31 -11.33
C ARG A 512 -13.33 13.70 -12.76
N PRO A 513 -12.05 13.87 -13.12
CA PRO A 513 -11.68 14.08 -14.51
C PRO A 513 -12.06 12.86 -15.36
N LEU A 514 -12.46 13.09 -16.60
CA LEU A 514 -12.71 12.01 -17.56
C LEU A 514 -11.39 11.31 -17.91
N THR A 515 -11.30 10.01 -17.63
CA THR A 515 -10.08 9.21 -17.88
C THR A 515 -10.07 8.63 -19.31
N PRO A 516 -8.91 8.62 -20.01
CA PRO A 516 -7.61 9.13 -19.60
C PRO A 516 -7.45 10.65 -19.80
N ALA A 517 -6.78 11.33 -18.86
CA ALA A 517 -6.46 12.76 -18.93
C ALA A 517 -4.94 12.94 -18.81
N THR A 518 -4.27 12.99 -19.96
CA THR A 518 -2.82 12.88 -20.06
C THR A 518 -2.12 14.23 -20.19
N VAL A 519 -1.06 14.45 -19.41
CA VAL A 519 -0.19 15.63 -19.51
C VAL A 519 1.23 15.23 -19.89
N ALA A 520 1.93 16.09 -20.62
CA ALA A 520 3.37 15.97 -20.81
C ALA A 520 4.08 16.59 -19.60
N TRP A 521 5.10 15.92 -19.08
CA TRP A 521 5.91 16.43 -17.97
C TRP A 521 7.38 16.52 -18.37
N GLU A 522 8.08 17.48 -17.79
CA GLU A 522 9.52 17.73 -17.89
C GLU A 522 10.08 17.90 -16.48
N ARG A 523 11.12 17.17 -16.11
CA ARG A 523 11.71 17.26 -14.76
C ARG A 523 12.55 18.52 -14.65
N ARG A 524 12.24 19.39 -13.68
CA ARG A 524 13.06 20.56 -13.35
C ARG A 524 14.42 20.06 -12.82
N GLY A 525 15.51 20.60 -13.35
CA GLY A 525 16.85 20.32 -12.81
C GLY A 525 16.95 20.79 -11.36
N ARG A 526 17.71 20.07 -10.51
CA ARG A 526 18.02 20.58 -9.16
C ARG A 526 18.62 21.99 -9.28
N PRO A 527 18.23 22.97 -8.46
CA PRO A 527 18.93 24.23 -8.39
C PRO A 527 20.28 23.98 -7.71
N ILE A 528 21.29 23.62 -8.50
CA ILE A 528 22.69 23.70 -8.13
C ILE A 528 23.22 24.86 -8.94
N ASP A 529 23.47 25.96 -8.26
CA ASP A 529 24.19 27.11 -8.77
C ASP A 529 25.61 26.65 -9.19
N PRO A 530 25.98 26.64 -10.49
CA PRO A 530 27.35 26.39 -10.87
C PRO A 530 28.03 27.75 -11.06
N MET A 531 28.99 28.03 -10.18
CA MET A 531 29.94 29.13 -10.33
C MET A 531 30.41 29.29 -11.79
N PRO A 532 30.52 30.52 -12.32
CA PRO A 532 30.64 30.82 -13.74
C PRO A 532 32.06 30.71 -14.34
N TRP A 533 32.84 29.67 -14.02
CA TRP A 533 34.24 29.58 -14.50
C TRP A 533 34.57 28.39 -15.44
N ILE A 534 33.69 27.40 -15.62
CA ILE A 534 33.96 26.25 -16.52
C ILE A 534 33.23 26.40 -17.87
N ARG A 535 33.33 27.58 -18.50
CA ARG A 535 32.95 27.79 -19.92
C ARG A 535 34.14 27.98 -20.86
N GLY A 536 35.37 27.85 -20.37
CA GLY A 536 36.59 28.08 -21.16
C GLY A 536 37.28 26.84 -21.76
N TYR A 537 37.05 25.63 -21.24
CA TYR A 537 38.02 24.53 -21.45
C TYR A 537 37.57 23.38 -22.38
N LEU A 538 36.27 23.24 -22.67
CA LEU A 538 35.75 22.12 -23.46
C LEU A 538 35.29 22.52 -24.87
N ARG A 539 36.14 23.25 -25.60
CA ARG A 539 35.91 23.61 -27.03
C ARG A 539 37.00 23.12 -27.98
N ARG A 540 37.88 22.18 -27.56
CA ARG A 540 39.03 21.76 -28.38
C ARG A 540 39.22 20.27 -28.66
N TYR A 541 38.31 19.37 -28.27
CA TYR A 541 38.51 17.92 -28.53
C TYR A 541 37.29 17.19 -29.11
N ALA A 542 36.53 17.86 -29.99
CA ALA A 542 35.49 17.22 -30.80
C ALA A 542 35.90 17.22 -32.28
N PHE A 543 36.88 16.40 -32.66
CA PHE A 543 37.18 16.15 -34.08
C PHE A 543 37.68 14.74 -34.42
N PHE A 544 37.68 13.79 -33.48
CA PHE A 544 38.30 12.47 -33.71
C PHE A 544 37.43 11.24 -33.42
N HIS A 545 36.13 11.39 -33.16
CA HIS A 545 35.27 10.24 -32.80
C HIS A 545 34.16 9.88 -33.80
N THR A 546 34.07 10.59 -34.93
CA THR A 546 33.08 10.29 -35.97
C THR A 546 33.44 9.10 -36.87
N LEU A 547 34.63 8.51 -36.73
CA LEU A 547 35.13 7.45 -37.60
C LEU A 547 35.11 6.03 -36.99
N LEU A 548 34.81 5.89 -35.70
CA LEU A 548 34.76 4.58 -35.00
C LEU A 548 33.34 4.03 -34.81
N ILE A 549 32.30 4.85 -35.02
CA ILE A 549 30.90 4.46 -34.77
C ILE A 549 30.30 3.66 -35.95
N ALA A 550 30.90 3.73 -37.15
CA ALA A 550 30.41 3.00 -38.32
C ALA A 550 30.69 1.48 -38.29
N ALA A 551 31.54 0.98 -37.38
CA ALA A 551 31.88 -0.44 -37.29
C ALA A 551 31.07 -1.23 -36.24
N CYS A 552 30.35 -0.55 -35.33
CA CYS A 552 29.62 -1.21 -34.23
C CYS A 552 28.10 -1.33 -34.45
N ILE A 553 27.58 -0.86 -35.60
CA ILE A 553 26.12 -0.79 -35.84
C ILE A 553 25.54 -2.10 -36.41
N PHE A 554 26.37 -3.10 -36.76
CA PHE A 554 25.88 -4.33 -37.41
C PHE A 554 26.07 -5.67 -36.68
N LEU A 555 26.51 -5.67 -35.43
CA LEU A 555 26.54 -6.85 -34.57
C LEU A 555 26.30 -6.36 -33.12
N PRO A 556 25.20 -6.63 -32.39
CA PRO A 556 24.13 -7.63 -32.58
C PRO A 556 22.68 -7.09 -32.36
N TRP A 557 21.80 -7.29 -33.35
CA TRP A 557 20.34 -7.05 -33.25
C TRP A 557 19.61 -8.23 -32.56
N TRP A 558 20.19 -8.76 -31.49
CA TRP A 558 19.68 -9.89 -30.73
C TRP A 558 20.13 -9.72 -29.29
N ILE A 559 19.30 -9.09 -28.45
CA ILE A 559 19.07 -9.33 -27.01
C ILE A 559 18.06 -8.25 -26.58
N ARG A 560 16.77 -8.61 -26.63
CA ARG A 560 15.68 -7.91 -25.93
C ARG A 560 15.79 -8.27 -24.44
N ARG A 561 15.77 -7.29 -23.53
CA ARG A 561 15.41 -7.55 -22.11
C ARG A 561 13.87 -7.60 -21.99
N PRO A 562 13.27 -8.57 -21.28
CA PRO A 562 11.82 -8.71 -21.18
C PRO A 562 11.21 -8.01 -19.95
N ASP A 563 9.93 -7.64 -20.09
CA ASP A 563 9.00 -7.12 -19.08
C ASP A 563 8.91 -8.00 -17.81
N GLU A 564 8.61 -7.39 -16.66
CA GLU A 564 8.54 -8.00 -15.31
C GLU A 564 7.44 -9.07 -15.15
N GLY A 565 6.51 -9.21 -16.09
CA GLY A 565 5.60 -10.36 -16.18
C GLY A 565 6.27 -11.66 -16.66
N VAL A 566 7.50 -11.60 -17.17
CA VAL A 566 8.21 -12.72 -17.79
C VAL A 566 9.14 -13.44 -16.81
N GLN A 567 9.57 -12.84 -15.68
CA GLN A 567 10.50 -13.51 -14.76
C GLN A 567 9.91 -14.77 -14.12
N PHE A 568 8.63 -14.78 -13.76
CA PHE A 568 7.96 -16.00 -13.26
C PHE A 568 7.64 -17.02 -14.37
N ALA A 569 7.45 -16.57 -15.62
CA ALA A 569 7.23 -17.47 -16.75
C ALA A 569 8.53 -18.10 -17.29
N ALA A 570 9.65 -17.39 -17.16
CA ALA A 570 10.98 -17.88 -17.51
C ALA A 570 11.47 -18.95 -16.52
N LEU A 571 11.19 -18.78 -15.22
CA LEU A 571 11.50 -19.78 -14.19
C LEU A 571 10.86 -21.14 -14.49
N ARG A 572 9.65 -21.19 -15.05
CA ARG A 572 8.98 -22.46 -15.44
C ARG A 572 9.62 -23.18 -16.63
N ARG A 573 10.45 -22.51 -17.43
CA ARG A 573 11.09 -23.10 -18.63
C ARG A 573 12.49 -23.65 -18.39
N ILE A 574 13.08 -23.42 -17.21
CA ILE A 574 14.37 -24.00 -16.86
C ILE A 574 14.14 -25.46 -16.47
N GLU A 575 14.53 -26.39 -17.35
CA GLU A 575 14.63 -27.81 -17.04
C GLU A 575 15.78 -28.01 -16.04
N CYS A 576 15.55 -28.79 -14.98
CA CYS A 576 16.60 -29.10 -14.01
C CYS A 576 17.75 -29.80 -14.74
N THR A 577 18.87 -29.08 -14.90
CA THR A 577 20.13 -29.70 -15.31
C THR A 577 20.44 -30.76 -14.27
N SER A 578 20.81 -31.98 -14.68
CA SER A 578 21.06 -33.09 -13.75
C SER A 578 22.03 -32.64 -12.66
N LEU A 579 21.54 -32.54 -11.42
CA LEU A 579 22.35 -32.31 -10.23
C LEU A 579 22.79 -33.69 -9.72
N PRO A 580 24.03 -34.15 -9.99
CA PRO A 580 24.47 -35.46 -9.55
C PRO A 580 24.42 -35.54 -8.03
N GLN A 581 24.03 -36.69 -7.47
CA GLN A 581 23.98 -36.94 -6.02
C GLN A 581 22.89 -36.15 -5.27
N SER A 582 21.95 -35.52 -5.98
CA SER A 582 20.78 -34.88 -5.35
C SER A 582 19.90 -35.86 -4.58
N GLU A 583 19.90 -37.14 -4.99
CA GLU A 583 19.23 -38.26 -4.34
C GLU A 583 19.83 -38.67 -2.98
N ASP A 584 21.06 -38.24 -2.68
CA ASP A 584 21.73 -38.53 -1.40
C ASP A 584 21.32 -37.55 -0.29
N VAL A 585 20.62 -36.47 -0.64
CA VAL A 585 20.25 -35.36 0.26
C VAL A 585 18.75 -35.38 0.56
N PHE A 586 18.42 -35.26 1.84
CA PHE A 586 17.06 -35.02 2.29
C PHE A 586 16.92 -33.62 2.89
N VAL A 587 16.04 -32.80 2.30
CA VAL A 587 15.84 -31.42 2.73
C VAL A 587 14.74 -31.33 3.78
N VAL A 588 15.07 -30.72 4.91
CA VAL A 588 14.16 -30.51 6.03
C VAL A 588 13.88 -29.02 6.15
N MET A 589 12.71 -28.60 5.67
CA MET A 589 12.27 -27.20 5.66
C MET A 589 11.46 -26.89 6.91
N LYS A 590 11.89 -25.94 7.73
CA LYS A 590 11.10 -25.38 8.83
C LYS A 590 10.35 -24.13 8.34
N THR A 591 9.05 -24.06 8.62
CA THR A 591 8.20 -22.88 8.38
C THR A 591 7.28 -22.62 9.57
N GLY A 592 6.63 -21.45 9.62
CA GLY A 592 5.51 -21.19 10.53
C GLY A 592 4.15 -21.26 9.80
N SER A 593 3.10 -21.65 10.52
CA SER A 593 1.72 -21.82 10.03
C SER A 593 1.14 -20.49 9.53
N THR A 594 1.60 -19.40 10.14
CA THR A 594 1.22 -18.02 9.85
C THR A 594 1.93 -17.42 8.64
N VAL A 595 3.12 -17.91 8.27
CA VAL A 595 3.98 -17.32 7.22
C VAL A 595 4.15 -18.21 5.98
N LEU A 596 3.81 -19.50 6.06
CA LEU A 596 4.04 -20.45 4.96
C LEU A 596 3.38 -20.03 3.64
N ARG A 597 2.24 -19.34 3.69
CA ARG A 597 1.52 -18.92 2.47
C ARG A 597 2.28 -17.87 1.68
N ASP A 598 3.12 -17.09 2.36
CA ASP A 598 3.93 -16.02 1.76
C ASP A 598 5.33 -16.51 1.41
N ARG A 599 5.92 -17.34 2.28
CA ARG A 599 7.32 -17.76 2.19
C ARG A 599 7.54 -19.07 1.45
N LEU A 600 6.66 -20.05 1.60
CA LEU A 600 6.83 -21.37 0.97
C LEU A 600 6.69 -21.39 -0.57
N PRO A 601 5.84 -20.56 -1.24
CA PRO A 601 5.65 -20.65 -2.68
C PRO A 601 6.92 -20.55 -3.53
N ILE A 602 7.89 -19.72 -3.12
CA ILE A 602 9.12 -19.55 -3.91
C ILE A 602 9.95 -20.84 -3.95
N HIS A 603 9.99 -21.60 -2.84
CA HIS A 603 10.77 -22.82 -2.74
C HIS A 603 10.27 -23.91 -3.68
N PHE A 604 8.98 -23.95 -4.03
CA PHE A 604 8.49 -24.89 -5.06
C PHE A 604 8.99 -24.55 -6.47
N GLU A 605 9.31 -23.28 -6.73
CA GLU A 605 9.85 -22.82 -8.02
C GLU A 605 11.39 -22.79 -8.04
N THR A 606 12.04 -22.94 -6.87
CA THR A 606 13.51 -22.89 -6.71
C THR A 606 14.05 -24.12 -5.95
N THR A 607 14.05 -24.09 -4.61
CA THR A 607 14.69 -25.08 -3.72
C THR A 607 14.24 -26.51 -3.98
N PHE A 608 12.94 -26.75 -4.04
CA PHE A 608 12.35 -28.09 -4.23
C PHE A 608 12.21 -28.47 -5.69
N LYS A 609 12.48 -27.54 -6.61
CA LYS A 609 12.25 -27.78 -8.03
C LYS A 609 13.13 -28.90 -8.58
N CYS A 610 14.37 -28.99 -8.12
CA CYS A 610 15.38 -29.93 -8.62
C CYS A 610 15.86 -30.96 -7.59
N ILE A 611 15.18 -31.08 -6.45
CA ILE A 611 15.48 -32.08 -5.41
C ILE A 611 14.32 -33.06 -5.29
N PRO A 612 14.58 -34.38 -5.34
CA PRO A 612 13.53 -35.39 -5.35
C PRO A 612 12.88 -35.61 -3.98
N ASP A 613 13.61 -35.38 -2.88
CA ASP A 613 13.18 -35.74 -1.53
C ASP A 613 13.30 -34.57 -0.53
N TYR A 614 12.16 -34.19 0.05
CA TYR A 614 12.10 -33.18 1.11
C TYR A 614 10.93 -33.43 2.06
N ILE A 615 11.00 -32.81 3.23
CA ILE A 615 9.91 -32.73 4.21
C ILE A 615 9.76 -31.29 4.70
N ILE A 616 8.51 -30.86 4.87
CA ILE A 616 8.16 -29.54 5.35
C ILE A 616 7.55 -29.70 6.73
N PHE A 617 8.10 -28.98 7.71
CA PHE A 617 7.65 -28.94 9.09
C PHE A 617 7.12 -27.56 9.45
N SER A 618 5.96 -27.53 10.10
CA SER A 618 5.38 -26.35 10.73
C SER A 618 4.98 -26.67 12.17
N ASP A 619 4.50 -25.66 12.87
CA ASP A 619 3.73 -25.74 14.13
C ASP A 619 2.33 -26.36 13.97
N ALA A 620 1.94 -26.78 12.77
CA ALA A 620 0.65 -27.43 12.50
C ALA A 620 0.72 -28.33 11.26
N ALA A 621 -0.12 -29.37 11.23
CA ALA A 621 -0.27 -30.21 10.05
C ALA A 621 -1.27 -29.57 9.08
N GLU A 622 -0.87 -29.39 7.82
CA GLU A 622 -1.77 -28.95 6.75
C GLU A 622 -1.32 -29.45 5.37
N SER A 623 -2.18 -29.28 4.36
CA SER A 623 -1.78 -29.47 2.96
C SER A 623 -1.71 -28.13 2.26
N PHE A 624 -0.59 -27.86 1.59
CA PHE A 624 -0.37 -26.63 0.84
C PHE A 624 0.04 -26.94 -0.59
N ARG A 625 -0.80 -26.53 -1.56
CA ARG A 625 -0.59 -26.77 -3.01
C ARG A 625 -0.30 -28.23 -3.39
N GLY A 626 -0.91 -29.18 -2.66
CA GLY A 626 -0.71 -30.62 -2.89
C GLY A 626 0.50 -31.22 -2.17
N HIS A 627 1.28 -30.41 -1.45
CA HIS A 627 2.37 -30.87 -0.59
C HIS A 627 1.89 -31.02 0.85
N ILE A 628 2.48 -31.97 1.58
CA ILE A 628 2.17 -32.23 2.98
C ILE A 628 3.09 -31.37 3.85
N VAL A 629 2.49 -30.59 4.75
CA VAL A 629 3.17 -29.86 5.83
C VAL A 629 2.92 -30.63 7.12
N ASN A 630 4.00 -31.06 7.77
CA ASN A 630 3.96 -31.92 8.95
C ASN A 630 4.00 -31.07 10.21
N ASP A 631 3.22 -31.46 11.22
CA ASP A 631 3.31 -30.86 12.54
C ASP A 631 4.58 -31.35 13.24
N ALA A 632 5.57 -30.46 13.43
CA ALA A 632 6.78 -30.80 14.18
C ALA A 632 6.47 -31.12 15.65
N LEU A 633 5.44 -30.49 16.23
CA LEU A 633 5.11 -30.66 17.64
C LEU A 633 4.32 -31.94 17.92
N SER A 634 3.89 -32.67 16.88
CA SER A 634 3.26 -34.00 17.05
C SER A 634 4.22 -35.08 17.53
N TYR A 635 5.53 -34.85 17.42
CA TYR A 635 6.58 -35.77 17.88
C TYR A 635 6.93 -35.59 19.37
N ILE A 636 6.20 -34.74 20.09
CA ILE A 636 6.40 -34.49 21.52
C ILE A 636 5.32 -35.24 22.30
N ASP A 637 5.72 -36.01 23.31
CA ASP A 637 4.77 -36.70 24.18
C ASP A 637 3.84 -35.72 24.92
N GLU A 638 2.56 -36.07 25.02
CA GLU A 638 1.56 -35.26 25.73
C GLU A 638 1.89 -35.04 27.21
N SER A 639 2.64 -35.97 27.82
CA SER A 639 3.15 -35.84 29.20
C SER A 639 4.19 -34.73 29.36
N ILE A 640 4.89 -34.36 28.28
CA ILE A 640 5.84 -33.26 28.22
C ILE A 640 5.09 -31.95 27.92
N LYS A 641 4.19 -31.96 26.93
CA LYS A 641 3.37 -30.77 26.58
C LYS A 641 2.54 -30.25 27.76
N SER A 642 1.93 -31.17 28.53
CA SER A 642 1.11 -30.83 29.70
C SER A 642 1.88 -30.14 30.84
N LYS A 643 3.22 -30.20 30.87
CA LYS A 643 4.05 -29.46 31.83
C LYS A 643 4.25 -28.00 31.45
N PHE A 644 3.94 -27.63 30.21
CA PHE A 644 4.08 -26.26 29.68
C PHE A 644 2.75 -25.76 29.06
N PRO A 645 1.65 -25.75 29.83
CA PRO A 645 0.32 -25.52 29.28
C PRO A 645 0.15 -24.12 28.68
N SER A 646 0.89 -23.10 29.14
CA SER A 646 0.82 -21.75 28.58
C SER A 646 1.29 -21.67 27.13
N ASP A 647 2.26 -22.51 26.76
CA ASP A 647 2.92 -22.45 25.46
C ASP A 647 2.23 -23.42 24.49
N PHE A 648 1.83 -24.62 24.95
CA PHE A 648 1.16 -25.62 24.12
C PHE A 648 -0.38 -25.48 24.02
N GLN A 649 -1.04 -24.65 24.85
CA GLN A 649 -2.43 -24.23 24.58
C GLN A 649 -2.58 -23.54 23.23
N LEU A 650 -1.52 -22.84 22.80
CA LEU A 650 -1.48 -22.23 21.47
C LEU A 650 -1.47 -23.30 20.38
N HIS A 651 -0.72 -24.38 20.57
CA HIS A 651 -0.66 -25.52 19.65
C HIS A 651 -2.02 -26.22 19.50
N ASP A 652 -2.71 -26.48 20.61
CA ASP A 652 -4.08 -27.04 20.59
C ASP A 652 -5.06 -26.11 19.82
N HIS A 653 -4.94 -24.80 20.01
CA HIS A 653 -5.78 -23.83 19.30
C HIS A 653 -5.56 -23.86 17.78
N ILE A 654 -4.31 -24.00 17.34
CA ILE A 654 -3.95 -24.08 15.93
C ILE A 654 -4.48 -25.37 15.31
N ARG A 655 -4.32 -26.50 16.00
CA ARG A 655 -4.83 -27.80 15.57
C ARG A 655 -6.35 -27.77 15.36
N ASP A 656 -7.07 -27.10 16.23
CA ASP A 656 -8.54 -27.09 16.23
C ASP A 656 -9.16 -26.06 15.26
N LYS A 657 -8.47 -24.92 15.02
CA LYS A 657 -9.02 -23.79 14.24
C LYS A 657 -8.29 -23.44 12.94
N GLY A 658 -7.14 -24.06 12.67
CA GLY A 658 -6.30 -23.82 11.50
C GLY A 658 -5.33 -22.63 11.65
N GLY A 659 -4.15 -22.73 11.03
CA GLY A 659 -3.02 -21.79 11.17
C GLY A 659 -3.26 -20.35 10.69
N SER A 660 -4.36 -20.07 9.99
CA SER A 660 -4.71 -18.72 9.54
C SER A 660 -5.26 -17.79 10.64
N ALA A 661 -5.45 -18.30 11.85
CA ALA A 661 -6.06 -17.60 12.98
C ALA A 661 -5.06 -16.93 13.94
N LEU A 662 -3.74 -17.02 13.68
CA LEU A 662 -2.70 -16.53 14.58
C LEU A 662 -1.95 -15.28 14.06
N SER A 663 -1.55 -14.43 15.01
CA SER A 663 -0.58 -13.36 14.77
C SER A 663 0.85 -13.92 14.69
N THR A 664 1.72 -13.27 13.91
CA THR A 664 3.14 -13.65 13.74
C THR A 664 3.91 -13.74 15.07
N ASN A 665 3.59 -12.88 16.04
CA ASN A 665 4.26 -12.86 17.36
C ASN A 665 3.91 -14.07 18.24
N GLN A 666 2.72 -14.65 18.08
CA GLN A 666 2.32 -15.84 18.84
C GLN A 666 2.99 -17.11 18.28
N GLY A 667 3.10 -17.23 16.95
CA GLY A 667 3.79 -18.35 16.30
C GLY A 667 5.27 -18.47 16.66
N TRP A 668 5.96 -17.34 16.93
CA TRP A 668 7.37 -17.35 17.33
C TRP A 668 7.64 -18.07 18.66
N ARG A 669 6.69 -18.05 19.62
CA ARG A 669 6.88 -18.73 20.92
C ARG A 669 6.95 -20.26 20.79
N LEU A 670 6.23 -20.83 19.83
CA LEU A 670 6.26 -22.27 19.54
C LEU A 670 7.49 -22.66 18.69
N ASP A 671 8.12 -21.71 18.01
CA ASP A 671 9.17 -21.99 17.03
C ASP A 671 10.39 -22.70 17.64
N LYS A 672 10.77 -22.29 18.86
CA LYS A 672 11.90 -22.89 19.59
C LYS A 672 11.72 -24.40 19.86
N TYR A 673 10.49 -24.89 19.95
CA TYR A 673 10.22 -26.30 20.24
C TYR A 673 10.30 -27.22 19.02
N LYS A 674 10.46 -26.68 17.81
CA LYS A 674 10.47 -27.49 16.58
C LYS A 674 11.81 -28.19 16.31
N PHE A 675 12.93 -27.63 16.74
CA PHE A 675 14.27 -28.11 16.35
C PHE A 675 14.57 -29.56 16.74
N LEU A 676 14.30 -29.94 17.99
CA LEU A 676 14.51 -31.30 18.49
C LEU A 676 13.57 -32.35 17.86
N PRO A 677 12.24 -32.16 17.81
CA PRO A 677 11.37 -33.15 17.18
C PRO A 677 11.60 -33.26 15.66
N MET A 678 12.02 -32.19 14.99
CA MET A 678 12.31 -32.23 13.56
C MET A 678 13.44 -33.19 13.18
N ILE A 679 14.48 -33.34 14.01
CA ILE A 679 15.55 -34.32 13.72
C ILE A 679 15.05 -35.76 13.77
N LYS A 680 14.11 -36.05 14.68
CA LYS A 680 13.43 -37.35 14.78
C LYS A 680 12.51 -37.57 13.57
N GLY A 681 11.64 -36.60 13.28
CA GLY A 681 10.73 -36.68 12.14
C GLY A 681 11.45 -36.81 10.80
N ALA A 682 12.60 -36.14 10.63
CA ALA A 682 13.45 -36.28 9.45
C ALA A 682 14.02 -37.70 9.32
N LEU A 683 14.55 -38.27 10.41
CA LEU A 683 15.09 -39.63 10.41
C LEU A 683 14.01 -40.68 10.11
N ASP A 684 12.81 -40.51 10.66
CA ASP A 684 11.69 -41.42 10.42
C ASP A 684 11.20 -41.36 8.96
N ALA A 685 11.18 -40.16 8.36
CA ALA A 685 10.73 -39.97 6.98
C ALA A 685 11.71 -40.56 5.95
N ARG A 686 13.01 -40.44 6.19
CA ARG A 686 14.07 -40.93 5.28
C ARG A 686 15.29 -41.48 6.03
N PRO A 687 15.18 -42.68 6.64
CA PRO A 687 16.25 -43.25 7.48
C PRO A 687 17.55 -43.57 6.72
N ASN A 688 17.49 -43.68 5.40
CA ASN A 688 18.60 -44.05 4.53
C ASN A 688 19.22 -42.86 3.77
N ALA A 689 18.72 -41.64 3.93
CA ALA A 689 19.33 -40.45 3.34
C ALA A 689 20.76 -40.28 3.88
N ARG A 690 21.74 -39.96 3.02
CA ARG A 690 23.13 -39.80 3.45
C ARG A 690 23.30 -38.50 4.24
N TRP A 691 22.65 -37.44 3.77
CA TRP A 691 22.74 -36.10 4.35
C TRP A 691 21.36 -35.52 4.62
N PHE A 692 21.21 -34.85 5.75
CA PHE A 692 20.01 -34.12 6.13
C PHE A 692 20.33 -32.63 6.18
N VAL A 693 19.73 -31.86 5.28
CA VAL A 693 19.97 -30.42 5.14
C VAL A 693 18.78 -29.69 5.73
N PHE A 694 18.98 -29.04 6.87
CA PHE A 694 17.95 -28.28 7.58
C PHE A 694 18.04 -26.82 7.18
N ILE A 695 16.91 -26.24 6.77
CA ILE A 695 16.78 -24.82 6.38
C ILE A 695 15.45 -24.22 6.85
N GLU A 696 15.38 -22.90 6.86
CA GLU A 696 14.16 -22.13 7.10
C GLU A 696 13.57 -21.56 5.80
N ASP A 697 12.33 -21.10 5.87
CA ASP A 697 11.54 -20.59 4.73
C ASP A 697 11.99 -19.21 4.18
N ASP A 698 13.03 -18.63 4.76
CA ASP A 698 13.74 -17.44 4.27
C ASP A 698 15.25 -17.72 4.06
N THR A 699 15.60 -18.99 3.80
CA THR A 699 16.97 -19.43 3.50
C THR A 699 17.10 -19.93 2.06
N ALA A 700 17.96 -19.29 1.28
CA ALA A 700 18.31 -19.72 -0.06
C ALA A 700 19.42 -20.80 -0.02
N ILE A 701 19.35 -21.78 -0.92
CA ILE A 701 20.40 -22.80 -1.13
C ILE A 701 20.98 -22.62 -2.54
N VAL A 702 22.30 -22.74 -2.66
CA VAL A 702 23.01 -22.91 -3.94
C VAL A 702 23.34 -24.40 -4.10
N TRP A 703 22.48 -25.12 -4.82
CA TRP A 703 22.51 -26.58 -4.91
C TRP A 703 23.81 -27.14 -5.47
N SER A 704 24.30 -26.53 -6.54
CA SER A 704 25.50 -26.94 -7.26
C SER A 704 26.73 -26.96 -6.36
N ASN A 705 26.89 -25.96 -5.50
CA ASN A 705 27.98 -25.90 -4.53
C ASN A 705 27.76 -26.89 -3.38
N LEU A 706 26.54 -26.94 -2.83
CA LEU A 706 26.23 -27.79 -1.67
C LEU A 706 26.44 -29.27 -1.97
N LEU A 707 25.96 -29.76 -3.11
CA LEU A 707 26.10 -31.17 -3.48
C LEU A 707 27.57 -31.55 -3.70
N ARG A 708 28.34 -30.70 -4.40
CA ARG A 708 29.79 -30.89 -4.60
C ARG A 708 30.55 -30.91 -3.27
N TRP A 709 30.19 -30.02 -2.36
CA TRP A 709 30.80 -29.92 -1.04
C TRP A 709 30.46 -31.13 -0.15
N LEU A 710 29.21 -31.61 -0.17
CA LEU A 710 28.83 -32.81 0.58
C LEU A 710 29.47 -34.09 0.01
N ALA A 711 29.68 -34.15 -1.30
CA ALA A 711 30.34 -35.27 -1.96
C ALA A 711 31.80 -35.48 -1.51
N SER A 712 32.47 -34.45 -0.97
CA SER A 712 33.83 -34.56 -0.45
C SER A 712 33.90 -35.06 1.00
N HIS A 713 32.77 -35.38 1.64
CA HIS A 713 32.71 -35.80 3.03
C HIS A 713 32.12 -37.21 3.18
N ASP A 714 32.59 -37.97 4.17
CA ASP A 714 32.05 -39.30 4.46
C ASP A 714 30.84 -39.21 5.41
N TYR A 715 29.64 -39.38 4.85
CA TYR A 715 28.38 -39.34 5.60
C TYR A 715 28.27 -40.38 6.74
N ARG A 716 29.15 -41.38 6.76
CA ARG A 716 29.22 -42.40 7.83
C ARG A 716 29.91 -41.88 9.09
N GLN A 717 30.60 -40.74 9.01
CA GLN A 717 31.14 -40.03 10.17
C GLN A 717 30.09 -39.09 10.76
N PRO A 718 30.05 -38.88 12.09
CA PRO A 718 29.03 -38.05 12.74
C PRO A 718 29.33 -36.56 12.57
N TYR A 719 29.01 -36.02 11.40
CA TYR A 719 29.19 -34.60 11.10
C TYR A 719 27.98 -33.77 11.48
N PHE A 720 28.25 -32.64 12.13
CA PHE A 720 27.32 -31.53 12.33
C PHE A 720 27.96 -30.26 11.77
N PHE A 721 27.47 -29.82 10.62
CA PHE A 721 27.98 -28.67 9.89
C PHE A 721 27.03 -27.49 10.01
N GLY A 722 27.56 -26.29 10.23
CA GLY A 722 26.77 -25.06 10.21
C GLY A 722 27.62 -23.84 10.49
N ARG A 723 26.99 -22.67 10.49
CA ARG A 723 27.62 -21.44 10.96
C ARG A 723 27.66 -21.44 12.49
N GLU A 724 28.85 -21.33 13.07
CA GLU A 724 29.03 -21.24 14.53
C GLU A 724 28.49 -19.93 15.10
N GLU A 725 27.67 -20.05 16.14
CA GLU A 725 27.33 -19.01 17.11
C GLU A 725 27.63 -19.53 18.52
N LYS A 726 27.77 -18.63 19.50
CA LYS A 726 28.12 -19.01 20.89
C LYS A 726 27.22 -18.35 21.91
N VAL A 727 26.80 -19.13 22.90
CA VAL A 727 26.20 -18.64 24.14
C VAL A 727 26.99 -19.22 25.30
N ALA A 728 27.50 -18.36 26.20
CA ALA A 728 28.35 -18.75 27.33
C ALA A 728 29.52 -19.69 26.92
N ASP A 729 30.24 -19.32 25.85
CA ASP A 729 31.35 -20.07 25.24
C ASP A 729 31.00 -21.47 24.68
N ARG A 730 29.72 -21.85 24.68
CA ARG A 730 29.26 -23.11 24.12
C ARG A 730 28.75 -22.92 22.68
N PRO A 731 29.38 -23.57 21.68
CA PRO A 731 29.03 -23.37 20.27
C PRO A 731 27.74 -24.11 19.89
N PHE A 732 26.99 -23.53 18.96
CA PHE A 732 25.83 -24.13 18.30
C PHE A 732 25.73 -23.61 16.86
N ALA A 733 25.02 -24.32 15.99
CA ALA A 733 24.79 -23.87 14.62
C ALA A 733 23.65 -22.86 14.59
N HIS A 734 23.83 -21.73 13.91
CA HIS A 734 22.75 -20.77 13.65
C HIS A 734 21.66 -21.41 12.78
N GLY A 735 20.48 -21.67 13.36
CA GLY A 735 19.41 -22.43 12.72
C GLY A 735 18.94 -21.84 11.39
N GLY A 736 18.78 -20.52 11.34
CA GLY A 736 18.36 -19.79 10.14
C GLY A 736 19.34 -19.91 8.97
N SER A 737 20.65 -19.87 9.24
CA SER A 737 21.66 -20.09 8.19
C SER A 737 21.56 -21.47 7.53
N GLY A 738 20.87 -22.40 8.17
CA GLY A 738 20.83 -23.80 7.82
C GLY A 738 22.02 -24.55 8.41
N TYR A 739 21.85 -25.86 8.51
CA TYR A 739 22.84 -26.79 9.03
C TYR A 739 22.66 -28.17 8.39
N VAL A 740 23.72 -28.97 8.42
CA VAL A 740 23.71 -30.32 7.86
C VAL A 740 24.10 -31.33 8.93
N LEU A 741 23.32 -32.40 9.01
CA LEU A 741 23.65 -33.58 9.78
C LEU A 741 23.90 -34.74 8.83
N SER A 742 24.99 -35.46 9.03
CA SER A 742 25.19 -36.75 8.36
C SER A 742 24.21 -37.79 8.90
N ASN A 743 23.97 -38.85 8.15
CA ASN A 743 23.13 -39.96 8.61
C ASN A 743 23.62 -40.55 9.95
N ALA A 744 24.93 -40.71 10.11
CA ALA A 744 25.53 -41.20 11.35
C ALA A 744 25.29 -40.24 12.52
N ALA A 745 25.42 -38.93 12.29
CA ALA A 745 25.14 -37.91 13.31
C ALA A 745 23.67 -37.92 13.72
N LEU A 746 22.74 -37.88 12.76
CA LEU A 746 21.31 -37.81 13.03
C LEU A 746 20.82 -39.05 13.81
N ARG A 747 21.24 -40.25 13.41
CA ARG A 747 20.89 -41.50 14.11
C ARG A 747 21.40 -41.51 15.55
N HIS A 748 22.66 -41.13 15.75
CA HIS A 748 23.25 -41.06 17.09
C HIS A 748 22.54 -40.01 17.96
N ALA A 749 22.27 -38.83 17.41
CA ALA A 749 21.58 -37.75 18.09
C ALA A 749 20.17 -38.17 18.54
N VAL A 750 19.39 -38.80 17.66
CA VAL A 750 18.03 -39.28 17.99
C VAL A 750 18.07 -40.33 19.11
N ASN A 751 18.97 -41.31 19.03
CA ASN A 751 19.13 -42.34 20.07
C ASN A 751 19.54 -41.76 21.43
N TYR A 752 20.33 -40.68 21.43
CA TYR A 752 20.76 -39.99 22.65
C TYR A 752 19.64 -39.13 23.26
N MET A 753 18.93 -38.40 22.39
CA MET A 753 17.90 -37.43 22.75
C MET A 753 16.61 -38.09 23.24
N GLU A 754 16.10 -39.13 22.60
CA GLU A 754 14.81 -39.77 22.93
C GLU A 754 14.63 -40.08 24.43
N PRO A 755 15.55 -40.80 25.12
CA PRO A 755 15.41 -41.07 26.55
C PRO A 755 15.59 -39.83 27.44
N ARG A 756 16.08 -38.72 26.91
CA ARG A 756 16.35 -37.44 27.60
C ARG A 756 15.47 -36.30 27.11
N MET A 757 14.40 -36.60 26.36
CA MET A 757 13.57 -35.59 25.73
C MET A 757 13.06 -34.55 26.73
N GLN A 758 12.61 -35.00 27.90
CA GLN A 758 12.16 -34.11 28.98
C GLN A 758 13.23 -33.11 29.45
N GLU A 759 14.49 -33.55 29.57
CA GLU A 759 15.61 -32.71 30.02
C GLU A 759 15.85 -31.57 29.03
N TYR A 760 15.97 -31.89 27.75
CA TYR A 760 16.20 -30.90 26.71
C TYR A 760 14.96 -30.02 26.42
N PHE A 761 13.75 -30.51 26.68
CA PHE A 761 12.55 -29.67 26.62
C PHE A 761 12.47 -28.66 27.77
N ASN A 762 12.89 -29.05 28.99
CA ASN A 762 13.03 -28.10 30.09
C ASN A 762 14.05 -27.01 29.75
N LEU A 763 15.20 -27.39 29.17
CA LEU A 763 16.18 -26.42 28.67
C LEU A 763 15.58 -25.52 27.59
N THR A 764 14.87 -26.09 26.61
CA THR A 764 14.22 -25.35 25.52
C THR A 764 13.21 -24.33 26.05
N ASN A 765 12.56 -24.63 27.17
CA ASN A 765 11.66 -23.71 27.84
C ASN A 765 12.38 -22.47 28.40
N GLU A 766 13.59 -22.62 28.92
CA GLU A 766 14.37 -21.54 29.55
C GLU A 766 15.12 -20.66 28.55
N ILE A 767 15.30 -21.13 27.31
CA ILE A 767 16.04 -20.40 26.26
C ILE A 767 15.11 -19.75 25.25
N ILE A 768 15.68 -18.77 24.53
CA ILE A 768 14.97 -17.95 23.54
C ILE A 768 14.96 -18.61 22.15
N TYR A 769 16.07 -19.23 21.75
CA TYR A 769 16.24 -19.82 20.42
C TYR A 769 16.40 -21.34 20.52
N GLY A 770 15.64 -22.10 19.73
CA GLY A 770 15.60 -23.56 19.81
C GLY A 770 16.81 -24.28 19.21
N ASP A 771 17.55 -23.60 18.34
CA ASP A 771 18.81 -24.08 17.76
C ASP A 771 19.93 -24.24 18.81
N ILE A 772 19.90 -23.45 19.88
CA ILE A 772 20.77 -23.63 21.06
C ILE A 772 20.53 -25.01 21.69
N SER A 773 19.27 -25.40 21.94
CA SER A 773 18.94 -26.72 22.50
C SER A 773 19.46 -27.85 21.63
N LEU A 774 19.27 -27.74 20.32
CA LEU A 774 19.76 -28.73 19.36
C LEU A 774 21.29 -28.82 19.37
N GLY A 775 21.99 -27.69 19.32
CA GLY A 775 23.45 -27.65 19.33
C GLY A 775 24.05 -28.20 20.62
N TRP A 776 23.46 -27.87 21.77
CA TRP A 776 23.91 -28.37 23.07
C TRP A 776 23.63 -29.86 23.22
N MET A 777 22.45 -30.35 22.79
CA MET A 777 22.14 -31.77 22.76
C MET A 777 23.11 -32.56 21.87
N LEU A 778 23.44 -32.04 20.68
CA LEU A 778 24.43 -32.66 19.79
C LEU A 778 25.81 -32.70 20.45
N SER A 779 26.23 -31.59 21.06
CA SER A 779 27.50 -31.52 21.79
C SER A 779 27.55 -32.51 22.97
N ASP A 780 26.47 -32.62 23.76
CA ASP A 780 26.37 -33.56 24.89
C ASP A 780 26.36 -35.02 24.43
N SER A 781 25.84 -35.29 23.22
CA SER A 781 25.90 -36.60 22.58
C SER A 781 27.30 -36.95 22.06
N GLY A 782 28.26 -36.00 22.07
CA GLY A 782 29.61 -36.18 21.55
C GLY A 782 29.78 -35.83 20.07
N ILE A 783 28.83 -35.09 19.48
CA ILE A 783 28.89 -34.60 18.10
C ILE A 783 29.21 -33.09 18.14
N PRO A 784 30.48 -32.69 17.96
CA PRO A 784 30.84 -31.28 17.97
C PRO A 784 30.37 -30.57 16.69
N LEU A 785 30.03 -29.29 16.82
CA LEU A 785 29.80 -28.44 15.66
C LEU A 785 31.11 -28.23 14.90
N THR A 786 31.07 -28.45 13.59
CA THR A 786 32.10 -28.02 12.65
C THR A 786 31.66 -26.70 12.04
N ASN A 787 32.40 -25.62 12.32
CA ASN A 787 32.10 -24.30 11.76
C ASN A 787 32.41 -24.26 10.26
N VAL A 788 31.40 -23.90 9.46
CA VAL A 788 31.45 -23.82 7.99
C VAL A 788 31.12 -22.41 7.50
N TRP A 789 31.38 -21.38 8.31
CA TRP A 789 31.36 -19.99 7.85
C TRP A 789 32.57 -19.71 6.93
N PRO A 790 32.43 -18.96 5.82
CA PRO A 790 31.28 -18.18 5.35
C PRO A 790 30.40 -18.88 4.29
N LEU A 791 30.61 -20.19 4.08
CA LEU A 791 29.84 -20.99 3.13
C LEU A 791 28.36 -21.05 3.54
N PHE A 792 28.09 -21.27 4.83
CA PHE A 792 26.80 -21.03 5.46
C PHE A 792 26.73 -19.58 5.93
N GLN A 793 25.95 -18.75 5.22
CA GLN A 793 25.86 -17.33 5.48
C GLN A 793 24.54 -16.98 6.20
N GLY A 794 24.63 -16.22 7.30
CA GLY A 794 23.45 -15.79 8.05
C GLY A 794 22.94 -14.40 7.68
N GLU A 795 23.63 -13.73 6.77
CA GLU A 795 23.25 -12.42 6.26
C GLU A 795 22.85 -12.51 4.77
N PRO A 796 21.86 -11.74 4.32
CA PRO A 796 21.54 -11.63 2.91
C PRO A 796 22.65 -10.84 2.18
N PRO A 797 22.78 -10.97 0.84
CA PRO A 797 23.84 -10.33 0.05
C PRO A 797 24.09 -8.85 0.36
N ASP A 798 23.04 -8.08 0.61
CA ASP A 798 23.14 -6.65 0.91
C ASP A 798 23.78 -6.35 2.27
N ARG A 799 23.75 -7.30 3.22
CA ARG A 799 24.29 -7.11 4.58
C ARG A 799 25.67 -7.74 4.80
N ILE A 800 26.15 -8.55 3.86
CA ILE A 800 27.48 -9.14 3.91
C ILE A 800 28.54 -8.03 3.84
N GLN A 801 29.58 -8.17 4.67
CA GLN A 801 30.79 -7.36 4.61
C GLN A 801 31.81 -8.07 3.74
N TYR A 802 31.75 -7.84 2.43
CA TYR A 802 32.66 -8.48 1.49
C TYR A 802 34.09 -7.99 1.71
N ALA A 803 35.00 -8.93 1.85
CA ALA A 803 36.45 -8.73 1.92
C ALA A 803 37.14 -10.01 1.46
N GLU A 804 38.47 -10.03 1.45
CA GLU A 804 39.29 -11.12 0.92
C GLU A 804 38.95 -12.49 1.53
N ASP A 805 38.62 -12.55 2.83
CA ASP A 805 38.25 -13.78 3.55
C ASP A 805 36.93 -14.42 3.11
N ILE A 806 36.04 -13.64 2.47
CA ILE A 806 34.74 -14.13 1.98
C ILE A 806 34.72 -14.18 0.44
N TRP A 807 35.42 -13.26 -0.23
CA TRP A 807 35.30 -12.97 -1.66
C TRP A 807 35.37 -14.20 -2.57
N CYS A 808 36.33 -15.07 -2.29
CA CYS A 808 36.62 -16.27 -3.08
C CYS A 808 36.04 -17.55 -2.48
N GLN A 809 35.21 -17.45 -1.45
CA GLN A 809 34.58 -18.61 -0.82
C GLN A 809 33.29 -19.00 -1.60
N PRO A 810 33.00 -20.31 -1.73
CA PRO A 810 31.72 -20.78 -2.27
C PRO A 810 30.54 -20.33 -1.40
N VAL A 811 29.39 -20.12 -2.03
CA VAL A 811 28.13 -19.87 -1.32
C VAL A 811 27.37 -21.19 -1.21
N LEU A 812 27.02 -21.65 -0.01
CA LEU A 812 26.14 -22.81 0.18
C LEU A 812 24.71 -22.37 0.52
N THR A 813 24.58 -21.48 1.50
CA THR A 813 23.29 -20.94 1.94
C THR A 813 23.38 -19.45 2.25
N GLN A 814 22.25 -18.74 2.13
CA GLN A 814 22.08 -17.37 2.59
C GLN A 814 20.73 -17.20 3.29
N HIS A 815 20.71 -16.57 4.46
CA HIS A 815 19.53 -16.41 5.30
C HIS A 815 18.99 -14.97 5.30
N HIS A 816 17.80 -14.77 5.89
CA HIS A 816 17.01 -13.53 5.83
C HIS A 816 16.72 -13.06 4.40
N MET A 817 16.56 -14.03 3.49
CA MET A 817 16.33 -13.78 2.08
C MET A 817 14.83 -13.58 1.84
N SER A 818 14.47 -12.46 1.20
CA SER A 818 13.12 -12.31 0.67
C SER A 818 12.86 -13.30 -0.47
N SER A 819 11.61 -13.60 -0.79
CA SER A 819 11.26 -14.46 -1.94
C SER A 819 11.89 -13.97 -3.26
N GLN A 820 12.06 -12.65 -3.40
CA GLN A 820 12.72 -12.04 -4.56
C GLN A 820 14.25 -12.26 -4.54
N ALA A 821 14.88 -12.17 -3.37
CA ALA A 821 16.30 -12.45 -3.21
C ALA A 821 16.61 -13.93 -3.46
N ILE A 822 15.77 -14.85 -2.96
CA ILE A 822 15.87 -16.29 -3.25
C ILE A 822 15.78 -16.54 -4.76
N ALA A 823 14.80 -15.93 -5.44
CA ALA A 823 14.66 -16.04 -6.90
C ALA A 823 15.90 -15.51 -7.63
N SER A 824 16.46 -14.39 -7.18
CA SER A 824 17.62 -13.76 -7.79
C SER A 824 18.89 -14.60 -7.65
N LEU A 825 19.14 -15.16 -6.46
CA LEU A 825 20.26 -16.08 -6.23
C LEU A 825 20.10 -17.37 -7.05
N TRP A 826 18.88 -17.92 -7.12
CA TRP A 826 18.57 -19.07 -7.97
C TRP A 826 18.87 -18.79 -9.44
N MET A 827 18.39 -17.66 -9.99
CA MET A 827 18.66 -17.29 -11.38
C MET A 827 20.17 -17.12 -11.65
N LEU A 828 20.91 -16.57 -10.70
CA LEU A 828 22.36 -16.44 -10.79
C LEU A 828 23.05 -17.81 -10.83
N GLU A 829 22.64 -18.74 -9.98
CA GLU A 829 23.14 -20.13 -10.01
C GLU A 829 22.84 -20.79 -11.36
N GLN A 830 21.62 -20.68 -11.88
CA GLN A 830 21.26 -21.26 -13.17
C GLN A 830 22.09 -20.66 -14.31
N ALA A 831 22.33 -19.34 -14.28
CA ALA A 831 23.21 -18.69 -15.25
C ALA A 831 24.66 -19.20 -15.13
N ASN A 832 25.18 -19.38 -13.92
CA ASN A 832 26.52 -19.91 -13.68
C ASN A 832 26.68 -21.34 -14.23
N LEU A 833 25.70 -22.20 -13.99
CA LEU A 833 25.69 -23.58 -14.52
C LEU A 833 25.73 -23.63 -16.06
N LEU A 834 25.06 -22.68 -16.72
CA LEU A 834 25.06 -22.60 -18.19
C LEU A 834 26.38 -22.09 -18.78
N HIS A 835 27.06 -21.15 -18.12
CA HIS A 835 28.20 -20.44 -18.71
C HIS A 835 29.58 -20.96 -18.25
N ALA A 836 29.70 -21.44 -17.00
CA ALA A 836 31.00 -21.66 -16.37
C ALA A 836 31.39 -23.14 -16.22
N GLN A 837 30.65 -24.08 -16.85
CA GLN A 837 30.93 -25.53 -16.83
C GLN A 837 31.36 -26.06 -15.44
N SER A 838 30.46 -25.99 -14.45
CA SER A 838 30.63 -26.59 -13.11
C SER A 838 31.57 -25.87 -12.12
N ALA A 839 31.96 -24.62 -12.36
CA ALA A 839 32.65 -23.82 -11.35
C ALA A 839 31.73 -23.48 -10.16
N ASP A 840 32.29 -23.45 -8.94
CA ASP A 840 31.56 -23.03 -7.74
C ASP A 840 31.06 -21.58 -7.91
N LEU A 841 29.80 -21.32 -7.52
CA LEU A 841 29.28 -19.95 -7.43
C LEU A 841 29.89 -19.28 -6.18
N LEU A 842 30.75 -18.29 -6.38
CA LEU A 842 31.47 -17.64 -5.28
C LEU A 842 30.74 -16.38 -4.79
N HIS A 843 31.09 -15.94 -3.58
CA HIS A 843 30.58 -14.67 -3.04
C HIS A 843 30.90 -13.47 -3.95
N ARG A 844 32.04 -13.47 -4.67
CA ARG A 844 32.36 -12.45 -5.68
C ARG A 844 31.33 -12.38 -6.80
N ASP A 845 30.75 -13.51 -7.21
CA ASP A 845 29.82 -13.58 -8.32
C ASP A 845 28.47 -13.02 -7.87
N VAL A 846 28.05 -13.37 -6.65
CA VAL A 846 26.89 -12.77 -5.98
C VAL A 846 27.05 -11.26 -5.82
N PHE A 847 28.21 -10.80 -5.34
CA PHE A 847 28.49 -9.37 -5.21
C PHE A 847 28.41 -8.66 -6.56
N ASN A 848 29.12 -9.16 -7.58
CA ASN A 848 29.18 -8.51 -8.89
C ASN A 848 27.82 -8.47 -9.59
N ALA A 849 26.99 -9.50 -9.39
CA ALA A 849 25.67 -9.58 -10.00
C ALA A 849 24.60 -8.78 -9.25
N LEU A 850 24.57 -8.86 -7.91
CA LEU A 850 23.45 -8.37 -7.10
C LEU A 850 23.76 -7.07 -6.34
N ILE A 851 25.03 -6.84 -5.98
CA ILE A 851 25.43 -5.74 -5.08
C ILE A 851 26.14 -4.62 -5.83
N ARG A 852 27.16 -4.94 -6.62
CA ARG A 852 27.95 -3.96 -7.35
C ARG A 852 27.12 -3.02 -8.22
N PRO A 853 26.04 -3.45 -8.91
CA PRO A 853 25.22 -2.55 -9.73
C PRO A 853 24.41 -1.52 -8.92
N THR A 854 24.18 -1.75 -7.63
CA THR A 854 23.40 -0.85 -6.76
C THR A 854 24.27 0.11 -5.97
N LEU A 855 25.57 -0.18 -5.82
CA LEU A 855 26.52 0.72 -5.18
C LEU A 855 26.60 2.06 -5.91
N SER A 856 26.43 3.13 -5.14
CA SER A 856 26.50 4.51 -5.59
C SER A 856 27.60 5.24 -4.85
N HIS A 857 28.02 6.42 -5.32
CA HIS A 857 29.04 7.21 -4.61
C HIS A 857 28.60 7.60 -3.19
N ARG A 858 27.31 7.98 -3.03
CA ARG A 858 26.72 8.39 -1.77
C ARG A 858 25.21 8.11 -1.77
N LEU A 859 24.68 7.62 -0.65
CA LEU A 859 23.26 7.42 -0.39
C LEU A 859 22.90 8.01 0.99
N GLU A 860 21.84 8.80 1.03
CA GLU A 860 21.28 9.38 2.26
C GLU A 860 20.23 8.43 2.86
N ASN A 861 20.04 8.49 4.18
CA ASN A 861 19.15 7.59 4.93
C ASN A 861 19.46 6.12 4.67
N TRP A 862 20.75 5.81 4.58
CA TRP A 862 21.24 4.51 4.20
C TRP A 862 22.35 4.11 5.15
N ASP A 863 22.25 2.92 5.75
CA ASP A 863 23.24 2.42 6.70
C ASP A 863 23.99 1.24 6.08
N ASN A 864 25.22 1.52 5.63
CA ASN A 864 26.16 0.52 5.11
C ASN A 864 26.96 -0.21 6.21
N GLY A 865 26.57 -0.08 7.48
CA GLY A 865 27.05 -0.88 8.60
C GLY A 865 28.10 -0.21 9.48
N ARG A 866 28.83 -1.03 10.23
CA ARG A 866 29.87 -0.55 11.17
C ARG A 866 31.20 -0.34 10.45
N GLY A 867 32.08 0.42 11.10
CA GLY A 867 33.43 0.74 10.66
C GLY A 867 34.23 1.31 11.84
N TYR A 868 35.51 1.58 11.65
CA TYR A 868 36.30 2.27 12.67
C TYR A 868 35.90 3.75 12.73
N GLU A 869 35.72 4.24 13.96
CA GLU A 869 35.18 5.58 14.21
C GLU A 869 36.28 6.64 14.07
N GLN A 870 35.93 7.73 13.37
CA GLN A 870 36.72 8.95 13.31
C GLN A 870 35.80 10.15 13.51
N ALA A 871 36.29 11.15 14.26
CA ALA A 871 35.56 12.39 14.47
C ALA A 871 35.63 13.24 13.19
N CYS A 872 34.47 13.73 12.72
CA CYS A 872 34.40 14.70 11.63
C CYS A 872 33.14 15.57 11.76
N GLY A 873 33.19 16.81 11.27
CA GLY A 873 32.07 17.73 11.32
C GLY A 873 31.04 17.55 10.20
N THR A 874 31.43 16.92 9.07
CA THR A 874 30.57 16.83 7.89
C THR A 874 30.72 15.51 7.11
N VAL A 875 29.72 15.17 6.29
CA VAL A 875 29.78 14.01 5.38
C VAL A 875 30.95 14.12 4.41
N SER A 876 31.23 15.32 3.90
CA SER A 876 32.33 15.53 2.95
C SER A 876 33.70 15.38 3.61
N GLU A 877 33.83 15.76 4.89
CA GLU A 877 35.03 15.44 5.68
C GLU A 877 35.15 13.92 5.88
N CYS A 878 34.06 13.23 6.21
CA CYS A 878 34.05 11.76 6.34
C CYS A 878 34.50 11.06 5.04
N GLU A 879 34.05 11.55 3.89
CA GLU A 879 34.50 11.07 2.58
C GLU A 879 35.99 11.37 2.34
N THR A 880 36.45 12.57 2.69
CA THR A 880 37.86 12.96 2.55
C THR A 880 38.77 12.08 3.42
N LEU A 881 38.33 11.77 4.64
CA LEU A 881 39.02 10.84 5.53
C LEU A 881 39.09 9.43 4.92
N CYS A 882 38.01 8.94 4.30
CA CYS A 882 38.05 7.68 3.57
C CYS A 882 38.97 7.72 2.36
N MET A 883 39.00 8.82 1.60
CA MET A 883 39.89 8.97 0.45
C MET A 883 41.37 8.99 0.87
N ALA A 884 41.67 9.63 2.01
CA ALA A 884 43.02 9.72 2.57
C ALA A 884 43.53 8.38 3.13
N ASP A 885 42.64 7.53 3.64
CA ASP A 885 42.97 6.18 4.06
C ASP A 885 43.00 5.24 2.84
N GLU A 886 44.18 4.72 2.48
CA GLU A 886 44.35 3.85 1.31
C GLU A 886 43.53 2.54 1.39
N THR A 887 43.21 2.09 2.61
CA THR A 887 42.47 0.85 2.85
C THR A 887 40.95 1.05 2.88
N CYS A 888 40.48 2.29 3.04
CA CYS A 888 39.05 2.57 3.13
C CYS A 888 38.37 2.45 1.76
N VAL A 889 37.27 1.70 1.70
CA VAL A 889 36.46 1.50 0.49
C VAL A 889 35.04 2.07 0.63
N GLN A 890 34.59 2.28 1.86
CA GLN A 890 33.29 2.89 2.15
C GLN A 890 33.32 3.70 3.44
N PHE A 891 32.39 4.65 3.56
CA PHE A 891 32.20 5.47 4.75
C PHE A 891 30.73 5.55 5.14
N ARG A 892 30.48 5.91 6.40
CA ARG A 892 29.17 6.18 6.99
C ARG A 892 29.29 7.38 7.91
N TYR A 893 28.52 8.40 7.66
CA TYR A 893 28.43 9.57 8.53
C TYR A 893 27.10 9.56 9.27
N ALA A 894 27.12 9.77 10.59
CA ALA A 894 25.92 9.96 11.40
C ALA A 894 26.23 10.86 12.60
N SER A 895 25.46 11.93 12.80
CA SER A 895 25.53 12.77 14.02
C SER A 895 26.94 13.24 14.41
N GLY A 896 27.76 13.69 13.45
CA GLY A 896 29.14 14.15 13.71
C GLY A 896 30.16 13.04 13.92
N GLN A 897 29.78 11.78 13.63
CA GLN A 897 30.69 10.64 13.65
C GLN A 897 30.81 10.05 12.25
N CYS A 898 32.06 9.88 11.80
CA CYS A 898 32.40 9.10 10.62
C CYS A 898 32.75 7.68 11.05
N ARG A 899 32.29 6.70 10.27
CA ARG A 899 32.76 5.32 10.32
C ARG A 899 33.31 4.95 8.96
N LEU A 900 34.56 4.53 8.94
CA LEU A 900 35.27 4.10 7.75
C LEU A 900 35.41 2.59 7.75
N SER A 901 35.40 1.96 6.57
CA SER A 901 35.54 0.52 6.46
C SER A 901 36.37 0.13 5.25
N SER A 902 37.26 -0.84 5.46
CA SER A 902 38.00 -1.55 4.40
C SER A 902 37.21 -2.71 3.77
N ARG A 903 36.00 -2.97 4.28
CA ARG A 903 35.08 -4.01 3.78
C ARG A 903 33.87 -3.34 3.14
N VAL A 904 33.51 -3.78 1.94
CA VAL A 904 32.34 -3.27 1.22
C VAL A 904 31.07 -4.00 1.65
N ARG A 905 30.04 -3.23 1.96
CA ARG A 905 28.70 -3.67 2.32
C ARG A 905 27.71 -2.70 1.70
N LEU A 906 26.65 -3.20 1.06
CA LEU A 906 25.59 -2.34 0.57
C LEU A 906 24.80 -1.77 1.75
N GLY A 907 24.40 -2.59 2.71
CA GLY A 907 23.55 -2.17 3.81
C GLY A 907 22.11 -1.97 3.40
N VAL A 908 21.36 -1.30 4.27
CA VAL A 908 19.90 -1.20 4.16
C VAL A 908 19.45 0.25 4.29
N PRO A 909 18.31 0.61 3.68
CA PRO A 909 17.67 1.89 3.94
C PRO A 909 17.26 1.97 5.42
N THR A 910 17.47 3.12 6.06
CA THR A 910 17.10 3.35 7.46
C THR A 910 15.69 3.94 7.55
N ALA A 911 14.79 3.28 8.30
CA ALA A 911 13.43 3.77 8.55
C ALA A 911 13.41 5.02 9.46
N SER A 912 14.43 5.21 10.30
CA SER A 912 14.58 6.39 11.14
C SER A 912 15.28 7.51 10.37
N LYS A 913 14.64 8.69 10.28
CA LYS A 913 15.15 9.89 9.56
C LYS A 913 16.35 10.58 10.26
N PHE A 914 17.28 9.85 10.88
CA PHE A 914 18.38 10.44 11.62
C PHE A 914 19.68 10.44 10.83
N GLY A 915 19.79 11.31 9.81
CA GLY A 915 21.07 11.85 9.35
C GLY A 915 22.20 10.86 8.99
N ILE A 916 21.91 9.58 8.73
CA ILE A 916 22.91 8.60 8.33
C ILE A 916 23.12 8.73 6.82
N THR A 917 24.34 9.04 6.41
CA THR A 917 24.76 9.07 5.01
C THR A 917 25.87 8.07 4.80
N SER A 918 25.67 7.13 3.89
CA SER A 918 26.68 6.15 3.51
C SER A 918 27.25 6.48 2.15
N GLY A 919 28.52 6.19 1.94
CA GLY A 919 29.17 6.37 0.65
C GLY A 919 30.20 5.29 0.37
N TRP A 920 30.50 5.13 -0.91
CA TRP A 920 31.38 4.08 -1.42
C TRP A 920 32.34 4.67 -2.43
N LEU A 921 33.62 4.37 -2.26
CA LEU A 921 34.65 4.73 -3.22
C LEU A 921 34.63 3.71 -4.36
N VAL A 922 33.60 3.75 -5.20
CA VAL A 922 33.28 2.72 -6.22
C VAL A 922 34.48 2.37 -7.10
N GLN A 923 35.25 3.37 -7.55
CA GLN A 923 36.46 3.11 -8.35
C GLN A 923 37.57 2.38 -7.56
N ARG A 924 37.67 2.65 -6.26
CA ARG A 924 38.61 1.94 -5.38
C ARG A 924 38.12 0.53 -5.11
N ILE A 925 36.81 0.34 -4.89
CA ILE A 925 36.20 -0.99 -4.79
C ILE A 925 36.50 -1.80 -6.05
N ASP A 926 36.24 -1.27 -7.24
CA ASP A 926 36.54 -1.95 -8.51
C ASP A 926 38.00 -2.36 -8.63
N ARG A 927 38.91 -1.48 -8.20
CA ARG A 927 40.35 -1.74 -8.25
C ARG A 927 40.79 -2.79 -7.24
N VAL A 928 40.37 -2.65 -5.98
CA VAL A 928 40.74 -3.55 -4.88
C VAL A 928 40.18 -4.94 -5.14
N TYR A 929 38.86 -5.02 -5.38
CA TYR A 929 38.17 -6.30 -5.51
C TYR A 929 38.33 -6.93 -6.89
N GLY A 930 38.50 -6.12 -7.94
CA GLY A 930 38.85 -6.63 -9.29
C GLY A 930 40.28 -7.16 -9.38
N GLY A 931 41.17 -6.77 -8.46
CA GLY A 931 42.53 -7.31 -8.33
C GLY A 931 42.63 -8.62 -7.54
N LEU A 932 41.58 -9.01 -6.81
CA LEU A 932 41.57 -10.26 -6.04
C LEU A 932 41.42 -11.46 -6.97
N GLN A 933 42.46 -12.30 -7.04
CA GLN A 933 42.41 -13.56 -7.76
C GLN A 933 41.85 -14.66 -6.85
N CYS A 934 40.81 -15.35 -7.30
CA CYS A 934 40.34 -16.57 -6.64
C CYS A 934 41.06 -17.76 -7.26
N HIS A 935 41.76 -18.51 -6.43
CA HIS A 935 42.53 -19.70 -6.81
C HIS A 935 41.71 -20.97 -6.66
#